data_AF-A0A8C0KCS7-F1
#
_entry.id   AF-A0A8C0KCS7-F1
#
_cell.length_a   1.000
_cell.length_b   1.000
_cell.length_c   1.000
_cell.angle_alpha   90.00
_cell.angle_beta   90.00
_cell.angle_gamma   90.00
#
_symmetry.space_group_name_H-M   'P 1'
#
loop_
_entity.id
_entity.type
_entity.pdbx_description
1 polymer ?
#
loop_
_entity_poly.entity_id
_entity_poly.type
_entity_poly.pdbx_seq_one_letter_code
_entity_poly.pdbx_strand_id
1 'polypeptide(L)'
;MARPVRGALGAPRRSPRPVLPPPPLPLLLLLLLRPGSAGAEPRAPCAAACTCAGDSLDCGGRGFAALPGDLPAWTRSLNLSYNKLSEIDPAGFEDLPNLQEVLQSPPSVCFRQHNKIRGVEGSQLKAYLSLEVLDLSSNNITEIRNTCFPHGLRIKELNLASNRIGTLESGAFDGLSRSLVMLRLSKNRITQLPMKAFKLPRLTQLDLNRNRIRVIEGLTFQGLDSLEVLKLQRNNISKLTDGAFWGLSRIHVLHLEYNSLVEVNRGWLYGLSALHQLHLSSNSIARINREGWSFCPKLHELVLSFNNLTRLDEESLADLSSLSILRLSHNSISHIAEGAFKGLKNLRVLDLDHNEISGTIEDTSGAFTGLDSLSKLTLFGNKIKSVAKRAFSGLEGLEHLNLGENAIRSVQSDAFVKMKNLKELRISSDSFLCDCQLKWLPPWLLSRTLQAFVTATCAHPESLKGQSIFSVSPESFVCDDLPKPQIITQPEPTMAVVGKDIRFTCSAASSSSSPMTFAWKKDNEVLANADMENFAHVRAQDGKVMEYTTILHLRHVTFGHEGRYQCVITNHFGSTYSHKARLIVNVLPSFTKIPHDLAIRTGTTARLECAATGHPNPQIAWQKDGGTDFPAARERRMHVMPDDDVFFITNVKIEDMGLYSCTAQNSAGTVSANATLTVFETPSLVVPLEDRVVSMGETVALQCKATGNPTPRITWLKGGRPLSLTERHHFTPGNQLLIVQNVVVEDAGQYTCEISNTLGTERAHSQLSILPAPGCRKDGTTVGIFTIAVVCSIVLTSLVWVCIIYQTRKKSEEYSVTNTDETIVPPDVPSYLSSQGTLSDRQETVIRTEGGHQANGHIESNEHSGPAACGDCNTDSDGYSKEQAFYPQPVTRDGAQPGTLSSQEPSQTDREHSLHHMTSGTADRSRADCKGSLYPSNHDRMLTPLKKKPMAPPDGKGASSWTLARLCEPDSIDLQPPSTLTPGSPELPEASSGFPDVPSEGQHLLLSNGHLPQACDSSPESLPLTGQLPGQRGVPLLFAPKS
;
A
#
# COMPACT_ATOMS: atom_id res chain seq x y z
N MET A 1 16.67 42.84 -47.57
CA MET A 1 17.71 42.05 -48.28
C MET A 1 17.36 40.57 -48.13
N ALA A 2 17.63 39.63 -49.04
CA ALA A 2 17.82 39.69 -50.49
C ALA A 2 17.43 38.31 -51.09
N ARG A 3 16.89 38.30 -52.32
CA ARG A 3 16.55 37.14 -53.18
C ARG A 3 17.39 37.26 -54.49
N PRO A 4 17.22 36.49 -55.60
CA PRO A 4 16.30 35.37 -55.93
C PRO A 4 16.93 34.01 -55.55
N VAL A 5 16.95 32.85 -56.24
CA VAL A 5 16.49 32.25 -57.54
C VAL A 5 16.35 30.72 -57.30
N ARG A 6 15.79 29.80 -58.12
CA ARG A 6 14.97 29.71 -59.37
C ARG A 6 14.37 28.28 -59.33
N GLY A 7 13.17 27.92 -59.81
CA GLY A 7 12.03 28.68 -60.34
C GLY A 7 10.86 27.72 -60.67
N ALA A 8 9.66 28.30 -60.85
CA ALA A 8 8.69 27.96 -61.92
C ALA A 8 7.98 26.56 -61.92
N LEU A 9 6.65 26.42 -62.09
CA LEU A 9 5.54 27.34 -62.42
C LEU A 9 4.19 26.78 -61.87
N GLY A 10 3.15 27.63 -61.76
CA GLY A 10 1.73 27.18 -61.80
C GLY A 10 0.93 27.11 -60.48
N ALA A 11 -0.36 27.44 -60.56
CA ALA A 11 -1.40 27.42 -59.50
C ALA A 11 -2.80 27.30 -60.18
N PRO A 12 -3.98 27.24 -59.50
CA PRO A 12 -4.26 27.31 -58.06
C PRO A 12 -5.31 26.29 -57.50
N ARG A 13 -5.67 26.47 -56.23
CA ARG A 13 -6.71 25.80 -55.39
C ARG A 13 -7.97 25.26 -56.09
N ARG A 14 -8.48 24.10 -55.60
CA ARG A 14 -9.92 23.87 -55.29
C ARG A 14 -10.14 22.69 -54.31
N SER A 15 -11.36 22.58 -53.78
CA SER A 15 -11.79 21.69 -52.68
C SER A 15 -12.23 20.29 -53.12
N PRO A 16 -12.11 19.24 -52.26
CA PRO A 16 -12.77 17.96 -52.48
C PRO A 16 -14.27 18.02 -52.14
N ARG A 17 -15.09 17.32 -52.94
CA ARG A 17 -16.51 17.00 -52.67
C ARG A 17 -16.85 15.64 -53.33
N PRO A 18 -18.02 15.02 -53.10
CA PRO A 18 -18.15 13.56 -53.08
C PRO A 18 -18.20 12.88 -54.46
N VAL A 19 -17.98 11.56 -54.44
CA VAL A 19 -18.10 10.67 -55.61
C VAL A 19 -19.50 10.01 -55.62
N LEU A 20 -20.13 9.99 -56.79
CA LEU A 20 -21.32 9.18 -57.11
C LEU A 20 -20.98 8.21 -58.28
N PRO A 21 -21.79 7.17 -58.54
CA PRO A 21 -21.45 6.07 -59.45
C PRO A 21 -21.68 6.38 -60.96
N PRO A 22 -21.05 5.61 -61.87
CA PRO A 22 -21.26 5.71 -63.33
C PRO A 22 -22.52 4.96 -63.84
N PRO A 23 -23.02 5.26 -65.06
CA PRO A 23 -24.31 4.79 -65.60
C PRO A 23 -24.22 3.57 -66.57
N PRO A 24 -25.38 2.99 -67.01
CA PRO A 24 -25.44 1.78 -67.84
C PRO A 24 -25.61 2.02 -69.36
N LEU A 25 -25.30 0.99 -70.18
CA LEU A 25 -25.54 0.89 -71.64
C LEU A 25 -25.82 -0.60 -72.03
N PRO A 26 -26.32 -0.94 -73.24
CA PRO A 26 -27.60 -1.66 -73.33
C PRO A 26 -27.58 -3.05 -74.01
N LEU A 27 -28.77 -3.66 -74.11
CA LEU A 27 -29.04 -4.91 -74.85
C LEU A 27 -28.83 -4.77 -76.37
N LEU A 28 -28.49 -5.89 -77.02
CA LEU A 28 -29.23 -6.31 -78.22
C LEU A 28 -29.47 -7.82 -78.22
N LEU A 29 -30.54 -8.25 -78.89
CA LEU A 29 -31.04 -9.62 -78.94
C LEU A 29 -30.49 -10.35 -80.17
N LEU A 30 -30.21 -11.65 -80.05
CA LEU A 30 -30.13 -12.55 -81.21
C LEU A 30 -30.73 -13.91 -80.88
N LEU A 31 -31.87 -14.20 -81.51
CA LEU A 31 -32.48 -15.53 -81.53
C LEU A 31 -31.81 -16.38 -82.62
N LEU A 32 -31.54 -17.66 -82.33
CA LEU A 32 -32.20 -18.79 -83.00
C LEU A 32 -31.70 -20.16 -82.50
N LEU A 33 -32.55 -21.17 -82.68
CA LEU A 33 -32.24 -22.61 -82.70
C LEU A 33 -31.51 -23.23 -81.48
N ARG A 34 -32.29 -23.69 -80.50
CA ARG A 34 -31.93 -24.89 -79.71
C ARG A 34 -32.37 -26.15 -80.48
N PRO A 35 -31.46 -27.05 -80.89
CA PRO A 35 -31.84 -28.37 -81.37
C PRO A 35 -32.10 -29.35 -80.21
N GLY A 36 -33.00 -30.31 -80.44
CA GLY A 36 -32.98 -31.66 -79.86
C GLY A 36 -32.91 -31.82 -78.34
N SER A 37 -34.04 -32.16 -77.73
CA SER A 37 -34.05 -32.92 -76.47
C SER A 37 -33.44 -34.31 -76.68
N ALA A 38 -32.24 -34.54 -76.18
CA ALA A 38 -31.70 -35.88 -75.93
C ALA A 38 -31.82 -36.17 -74.41
N GLY A 39 -32.13 -37.41 -74.05
CA GLY A 39 -32.63 -37.74 -72.71
C GLY A 39 -31.65 -37.47 -71.57
N ALA A 40 -32.06 -36.60 -70.65
CA ALA A 40 -31.73 -36.80 -69.24
C ALA A 40 -32.79 -37.75 -68.66
N GLU A 41 -32.35 -38.73 -67.88
CA GLU A 41 -33.22 -39.76 -67.30
C GLU A 41 -34.28 -39.13 -66.36
N PRO A 42 -35.44 -39.79 -66.18
CA PRO A 42 -36.42 -39.33 -65.19
C PRO A 42 -35.76 -39.31 -63.81
N ARG A 43 -35.59 -38.13 -63.22
CA ARG A 43 -35.14 -37.99 -61.83
C ARG A 43 -36.01 -38.89 -60.95
N ALA A 44 -35.37 -39.77 -60.18
CA ALA A 44 -36.05 -40.64 -59.23
C ALA A 44 -37.06 -39.83 -58.40
N PRO A 45 -38.30 -40.34 -58.20
CA PRO A 45 -39.36 -39.61 -57.55
C PRO A 45 -38.93 -39.17 -56.15
N CYS A 46 -39.47 -38.02 -55.70
CA CYS A 46 -39.27 -37.57 -54.33
C CYS A 46 -39.76 -38.65 -53.35
N ALA A 47 -38.96 -38.96 -52.33
CA ALA A 47 -39.31 -39.95 -51.32
C ALA A 47 -40.72 -39.70 -50.78
N ALA A 48 -41.61 -40.69 -50.85
CA ALA A 48 -43.06 -40.43 -50.97
C ALA A 48 -43.70 -39.79 -49.71
N ALA A 49 -43.01 -39.84 -48.57
CA ALA A 49 -43.42 -39.24 -47.31
C ALA A 49 -42.63 -37.95 -46.93
N CYS A 50 -41.69 -37.51 -47.76
CA CYS A 50 -40.86 -36.31 -47.56
C CYS A 50 -41.21 -35.19 -48.57
N THR A 51 -40.54 -34.04 -48.46
CA THR A 51 -40.76 -32.87 -49.33
C THR A 51 -39.45 -32.41 -49.96
N CYS A 52 -39.36 -32.45 -51.29
CA CYS A 52 -38.16 -32.11 -52.05
C CYS A 52 -38.16 -30.65 -52.53
N ALA A 53 -37.01 -29.97 -52.41
CA ALA A 53 -36.80 -28.60 -52.90
C ALA A 53 -35.38 -28.45 -53.46
N GLY A 54 -35.25 -28.46 -54.80
CA GLY A 54 -33.95 -28.32 -55.47
C GLY A 54 -33.06 -29.55 -55.28
N ASP A 55 -31.97 -29.39 -54.52
CA ASP A 55 -31.06 -30.43 -54.04
C ASP A 55 -31.28 -30.77 -52.53
N SER A 56 -32.29 -30.18 -51.89
CA SER A 56 -32.69 -30.44 -50.51
C SER A 56 -33.89 -31.38 -50.39
N LEU A 57 -33.90 -32.22 -49.34
CA LEU A 57 -34.91 -33.22 -49.02
C LEU A 57 -35.35 -33.05 -47.55
N ASP A 58 -36.57 -32.57 -47.34
CA ASP A 58 -37.15 -32.38 -46.01
C ASP A 58 -38.02 -33.56 -45.60
N CYS A 59 -37.44 -34.46 -44.81
CA CYS A 59 -38.10 -35.59 -44.16
C CYS A 59 -38.50 -35.26 -42.70
N GLY A 60 -38.59 -33.98 -42.34
CA GLY A 60 -38.92 -33.50 -40.99
C GLY A 60 -40.36 -33.79 -40.56
N GLY A 61 -40.55 -34.15 -39.29
CA GLY A 61 -41.86 -34.25 -38.63
C GLY A 61 -42.75 -35.42 -39.06
N ARG A 62 -42.24 -36.35 -39.87
CA ARG A 62 -43.01 -37.45 -40.49
C ARG A 62 -43.22 -38.65 -39.56
N GLY A 63 -42.52 -38.69 -38.42
CA GLY A 63 -42.65 -39.74 -37.40
C GLY A 63 -41.95 -41.06 -37.75
N PHE A 64 -40.97 -41.03 -38.66
CA PHE A 64 -40.17 -42.18 -39.12
C PHE A 64 -39.45 -42.88 -37.95
N ALA A 65 -39.43 -44.22 -37.95
CA ALA A 65 -38.76 -45.04 -36.93
C ALA A 65 -37.37 -45.55 -37.39
N ALA A 66 -37.24 -45.85 -38.68
CA ALA A 66 -36.00 -46.02 -39.43
C ALA A 66 -36.03 -45.06 -40.64
N LEU A 67 -34.96 -44.98 -41.42
CA LEU A 67 -34.95 -44.10 -42.60
C LEU A 67 -35.91 -44.56 -43.70
N PRO A 68 -36.39 -43.63 -44.57
CA PRO A 68 -37.01 -43.99 -45.83
C PRO A 68 -35.98 -44.72 -46.71
N GLY A 69 -36.38 -45.79 -47.40
CA GLY A 69 -35.52 -46.52 -48.33
C GLY A 69 -35.49 -45.95 -49.75
N ASP A 70 -36.17 -44.82 -49.97
CA ASP A 70 -36.42 -44.18 -51.28
C ASP A 70 -35.73 -42.80 -51.40
N LEU A 71 -34.58 -42.60 -50.74
CA LEU A 71 -33.83 -41.34 -50.78
C LEU A 71 -33.14 -41.15 -52.15
N PRO A 72 -33.40 -40.05 -52.90
CA PRO A 72 -32.82 -39.88 -54.23
C PRO A 72 -31.33 -39.50 -54.22
N ALA A 73 -30.52 -40.14 -55.06
CA ALA A 73 -29.06 -39.97 -55.17
C ALA A 73 -28.56 -38.53 -55.43
N TRP A 74 -29.42 -37.63 -55.88
CA TRP A 74 -29.11 -36.20 -56.06
C TRP A 74 -29.19 -35.37 -54.75
N THR A 75 -29.67 -35.97 -53.64
CA THR A 75 -29.86 -35.27 -52.35
C THR A 75 -28.53 -34.76 -51.80
N ARG A 76 -28.48 -33.46 -51.52
CA ARG A 76 -27.33 -32.75 -50.95
C ARG A 76 -27.57 -32.32 -49.51
N SER A 77 -28.80 -31.93 -49.18
CA SER A 77 -29.18 -31.47 -47.84
C SER A 77 -30.42 -32.23 -47.36
N LEU A 78 -30.36 -32.85 -46.18
CA LEU A 78 -31.36 -33.79 -45.69
C LEU A 78 -31.82 -33.45 -44.26
N ASN A 79 -33.07 -32.99 -44.10
CA ASN A 79 -33.63 -32.73 -42.77
C ASN A 79 -34.35 -33.98 -42.23
N LEU A 80 -33.89 -34.50 -41.10
CA LEU A 80 -34.47 -35.67 -40.41
C LEU A 80 -35.06 -35.34 -39.03
N SER A 81 -35.28 -34.05 -38.74
CA SER A 81 -35.88 -33.56 -37.48
C SER A 81 -37.26 -34.15 -37.16
N TYR A 82 -37.65 -34.11 -35.89
CA TYR A 82 -38.99 -34.45 -35.40
C TYR A 82 -39.54 -35.85 -35.75
N ASN A 83 -38.65 -36.80 -36.07
CA ASN A 83 -38.97 -38.21 -36.26
C ASN A 83 -38.81 -39.01 -34.95
N LYS A 84 -38.73 -40.34 -35.03
CA LYS A 84 -38.61 -41.28 -33.90
C LYS A 84 -37.31 -42.11 -33.92
N LEU A 85 -36.40 -41.82 -34.85
CA LEU A 85 -35.24 -42.65 -35.22
C LEU A 85 -34.44 -43.14 -34.00
N SER A 86 -34.28 -44.45 -33.84
CA SER A 86 -33.51 -45.07 -32.75
C SER A 86 -32.01 -45.14 -33.02
N GLU A 87 -31.65 -45.32 -34.29
CA GLU A 87 -30.30 -45.42 -34.82
C GLU A 87 -30.22 -44.77 -36.22
N ILE A 88 -29.04 -44.79 -36.82
CA ILE A 88 -28.79 -44.38 -38.21
C ILE A 88 -28.39 -45.66 -38.96
N ASP A 89 -29.30 -46.19 -39.77
CA ASP A 89 -29.00 -47.37 -40.60
C ASP A 89 -28.09 -46.94 -41.77
N PRO A 90 -26.85 -47.46 -41.90
CA PRO A 90 -25.96 -47.09 -43.00
C PRO A 90 -26.50 -47.53 -44.38
N ALA A 91 -27.25 -48.63 -44.45
CA ALA A 91 -27.79 -49.14 -45.73
C ALA A 91 -28.78 -48.15 -46.36
N GLY A 92 -29.46 -47.33 -45.55
CA GLY A 92 -30.44 -46.35 -46.00
C GLY A 92 -29.86 -45.14 -46.76
N PHE A 93 -28.54 -45.04 -46.95
CA PHE A 93 -27.91 -43.90 -47.62
C PHE A 93 -26.73 -44.27 -48.56
N GLU A 94 -26.42 -45.55 -48.81
CA GLU A 94 -25.25 -45.92 -49.62
C GLU A 94 -25.30 -45.32 -51.05
N ASP A 95 -26.50 -45.07 -51.56
CA ASP A 95 -26.78 -44.42 -52.86
C ASP A 95 -26.72 -42.88 -52.85
N LEU A 96 -26.25 -42.20 -51.78
CA LEU A 96 -26.27 -40.73 -51.65
C LEU A 96 -24.89 -40.03 -51.72
N PRO A 97 -24.14 -40.09 -52.85
CA PRO A 97 -22.79 -39.54 -52.95
C PRO A 97 -22.70 -38.01 -52.83
N ASN A 98 -23.81 -37.31 -53.08
CA ASN A 98 -23.91 -35.85 -53.09
C ASN A 98 -24.17 -35.22 -51.70
N LEU A 99 -24.42 -36.02 -50.66
CA LEU A 99 -24.87 -35.56 -49.36
C LEU A 99 -23.79 -34.73 -48.63
N GLN A 100 -24.08 -33.45 -48.38
CA GLN A 100 -23.21 -32.49 -47.70
C GLN A 100 -23.78 -31.99 -46.36
N GLU A 101 -25.09 -32.03 -46.16
CA GLU A 101 -25.75 -31.57 -44.94
C GLU A 101 -26.78 -32.59 -44.44
N VAL A 102 -26.71 -32.94 -43.15
CA VAL A 102 -27.79 -33.62 -42.43
C VAL A 102 -28.23 -32.72 -41.29
N LEU A 103 -29.49 -32.27 -41.35
CA LEU A 103 -30.04 -31.23 -40.50
C LEU A 103 -31.09 -31.76 -39.52
N GLN A 104 -31.15 -31.13 -38.36
CA GLN A 104 -32.26 -31.23 -37.42
C GLN A 104 -32.78 -29.81 -37.13
N SER A 105 -33.66 -29.33 -38.01
CA SER A 105 -34.25 -27.99 -37.96
C SER A 105 -34.81 -27.60 -36.56
N PRO A 106 -34.72 -26.32 -36.15
CA PRO A 106 -35.26 -25.85 -34.88
C PRO A 106 -36.80 -25.89 -34.84
N PRO A 107 -37.43 -25.89 -33.64
CA PRO A 107 -38.84 -26.21 -33.50
C PRO A 107 -39.76 -25.08 -34.00
N SER A 108 -40.30 -25.28 -35.20
CA SER A 108 -41.64 -24.79 -35.51
C SER A 108 -42.69 -25.50 -34.65
N VAL A 109 -43.79 -24.80 -34.39
CA VAL A 109 -44.78 -25.09 -33.36
C VAL A 109 -45.34 -26.54 -33.41
N CYS A 110 -45.53 -27.14 -32.22
CA CYS A 110 -46.34 -28.33 -31.93
C CYS A 110 -45.84 -29.76 -32.28
N PHE A 111 -44.61 -29.99 -32.77
CA PHE A 111 -44.09 -31.37 -32.89
C PHE A 111 -43.61 -31.94 -31.54
N ARG A 112 -44.32 -32.93 -30.99
CA ARG A 112 -43.99 -33.62 -29.70
C ARG A 112 -43.01 -34.80 -29.84
N GLN A 113 -42.39 -34.99 -31.01
CA GLN A 113 -41.54 -36.14 -31.28
C GLN A 113 -40.12 -35.67 -31.58
N HIS A 114 -39.12 -36.40 -31.09
CA HIS A 114 -37.70 -36.17 -31.36
C HIS A 114 -37.04 -37.52 -31.62
N ASN A 115 -35.97 -37.50 -32.40
CA ASN A 115 -35.12 -38.67 -32.61
C ASN A 115 -34.53 -39.14 -31.27
N LYS A 116 -34.28 -40.44 -31.18
CA LYS A 116 -33.99 -41.17 -29.95
C LYS A 116 -32.60 -41.79 -29.95
N ILE A 117 -31.74 -41.36 -30.87
CA ILE A 117 -30.37 -41.84 -31.09
C ILE A 117 -29.62 -41.83 -29.75
N ARG A 118 -29.01 -42.96 -29.39
CA ARG A 118 -28.36 -43.19 -28.08
C ARG A 118 -26.83 -43.12 -28.12
N GLY A 119 -26.25 -43.27 -29.31
CA GLY A 119 -24.82 -43.26 -29.57
C GLY A 119 -24.56 -43.00 -31.06
N VAL A 120 -23.29 -42.86 -31.42
CA VAL A 120 -22.84 -42.61 -32.80
C VAL A 120 -21.79 -43.65 -33.15
N GLU A 121 -21.98 -44.40 -34.23
CA GLU A 121 -20.99 -45.39 -34.69
C GLU A 121 -20.20 -44.86 -35.88
N GLY A 122 -18.88 -44.71 -35.72
CA GLY A 122 -18.02 -44.21 -36.79
C GLY A 122 -17.91 -45.14 -38.01
N SER A 123 -18.25 -46.42 -37.85
CA SER A 123 -18.46 -47.38 -38.95
C SER A 123 -19.49 -46.85 -39.95
N GLN A 124 -20.66 -46.42 -39.45
CA GLN A 124 -21.76 -45.87 -40.23
C GLN A 124 -21.34 -44.56 -40.89
N LEU A 125 -20.66 -43.66 -40.15
CA LEU A 125 -20.30 -42.35 -40.67
C LEU A 125 -19.26 -42.39 -41.81
N LYS A 126 -18.44 -43.45 -41.92
CA LYS A 126 -17.37 -43.55 -42.95
C LYS A 126 -17.86 -43.45 -44.40
N ALA A 127 -19.13 -43.76 -44.68
CA ALA A 127 -19.70 -43.60 -46.02
C ALA A 127 -19.74 -42.12 -46.47
N TYR A 128 -19.99 -41.19 -45.55
CA TYR A 128 -20.31 -39.79 -45.87
C TYR A 128 -19.07 -38.90 -45.97
N LEU A 129 -18.14 -39.25 -46.87
CA LEU A 129 -16.91 -38.48 -47.10
C LEU A 129 -17.16 -37.05 -47.62
N SER A 130 -18.36 -36.78 -48.15
CA SER A 130 -18.84 -35.47 -48.61
C SER A 130 -19.45 -34.59 -47.50
N LEU A 131 -19.75 -35.14 -46.31
CA LEU A 131 -20.55 -34.47 -45.29
C LEU A 131 -19.80 -33.31 -44.62
N GLU A 132 -20.38 -32.10 -44.69
CA GLU A 132 -19.86 -30.86 -44.12
C GLU A 132 -20.67 -30.37 -42.90
N VAL A 133 -21.97 -30.65 -42.82
CA VAL A 133 -22.82 -30.27 -41.68
C VAL A 133 -23.54 -31.49 -41.13
N LEU A 134 -23.40 -31.74 -39.82
CA LEU A 134 -24.07 -32.83 -39.12
C LEU A 134 -24.74 -32.33 -37.84
N ASP A 135 -26.07 -32.32 -37.83
CA ASP A 135 -26.88 -32.08 -36.65
C ASP A 135 -27.38 -33.40 -36.04
N LEU A 136 -27.01 -33.63 -34.78
CA LEU A 136 -27.41 -34.74 -33.93
C LEU A 136 -28.05 -34.22 -32.61
N SER A 137 -28.50 -32.97 -32.59
CA SER A 137 -29.03 -32.31 -31.41
C SER A 137 -30.41 -32.84 -30.98
N SER A 138 -30.77 -32.60 -29.72
CA SER A 138 -32.06 -33.02 -29.14
C SER A 138 -32.34 -34.54 -29.20
N ASN A 139 -31.28 -35.35 -29.22
CA ASN A 139 -31.33 -36.82 -29.15
C ASN A 139 -31.11 -37.32 -27.69
N ASN A 140 -30.86 -38.62 -27.53
CA ASN A 140 -30.61 -39.26 -26.22
C ASN A 140 -29.15 -39.67 -26.02
N ILE A 141 -28.19 -39.12 -26.77
CA ILE A 141 -26.78 -39.52 -26.74
C ILE A 141 -26.18 -39.24 -25.34
N THR A 142 -25.52 -40.23 -24.73
CA THR A 142 -25.00 -40.16 -23.35
C THR A 142 -23.48 -40.01 -23.23
N GLU A 143 -22.74 -40.32 -24.29
CA GLU A 143 -21.28 -40.43 -24.31
C GLU A 143 -20.78 -40.20 -25.75
N ILE A 144 -19.59 -39.62 -25.91
CA ILE A 144 -18.88 -39.56 -27.20
C ILE A 144 -17.49 -40.18 -27.03
N ARG A 145 -17.14 -41.11 -27.93
CA ARG A 145 -15.87 -41.84 -27.98
C ARG A 145 -15.04 -41.47 -29.21
N ASN A 146 -13.75 -41.75 -29.20
CA ASN A 146 -12.85 -41.59 -30.36
C ASN A 146 -13.31 -42.41 -31.59
N THR A 147 -14.05 -43.49 -31.36
CA THR A 147 -14.66 -44.33 -32.40
C THR A 147 -15.94 -43.74 -33.01
N CYS A 148 -16.52 -42.67 -32.44
CA CYS A 148 -17.72 -42.02 -32.98
C CYS A 148 -17.42 -41.22 -34.25
N PHE A 149 -16.28 -40.52 -34.32
CA PHE A 149 -15.94 -39.61 -35.42
C PHE A 149 -14.54 -39.91 -35.99
N PRO A 150 -14.41 -40.91 -36.89
CA PRO A 150 -13.12 -41.35 -37.41
C PRO A 150 -12.52 -40.37 -38.44
N HIS A 151 -11.21 -40.53 -38.70
CA HIS A 151 -10.53 -39.81 -39.78
C HIS A 151 -11.15 -40.11 -41.15
N GLY A 152 -11.24 -39.07 -41.99
CA GLY A 152 -11.73 -39.15 -43.39
C GLY A 152 -12.93 -38.24 -43.65
N LEU A 153 -13.75 -38.01 -42.61
CA LEU A 153 -14.90 -37.10 -42.64
C LEU A 153 -14.48 -35.64 -42.90
N ARG A 154 -15.37 -34.86 -43.51
CA ARG A 154 -15.15 -33.45 -43.87
C ARG A 154 -16.00 -32.44 -43.08
N ILE A 155 -16.59 -32.89 -41.97
CA ILE A 155 -17.55 -32.12 -41.17
C ILE A 155 -16.90 -30.81 -40.69
N LYS A 156 -17.55 -29.69 -41.01
CA LYS A 156 -17.22 -28.31 -40.63
C LYS A 156 -18.07 -27.83 -39.45
N GLU A 157 -19.34 -28.21 -39.40
CA GLU A 157 -20.23 -27.95 -38.26
C GLU A 157 -20.79 -29.26 -37.69
N LEU A 158 -20.57 -29.49 -36.40
CA LEU A 158 -21.14 -30.62 -35.65
C LEU A 158 -21.98 -30.09 -34.48
N ASN A 159 -23.29 -30.39 -34.50
CA ASN A 159 -24.21 -30.01 -33.45
C ASN A 159 -24.67 -31.23 -32.63
N LEU A 160 -24.24 -31.31 -31.37
CA LEU A 160 -24.58 -32.33 -30.39
C LEU A 160 -25.37 -31.74 -29.20
N ALA A 161 -25.91 -30.53 -29.35
CA ALA A 161 -26.59 -29.82 -28.25
C ALA A 161 -27.88 -30.53 -27.77
N SER A 162 -28.33 -30.22 -26.55
CA SER A 162 -29.57 -30.75 -25.95
C SER A 162 -29.65 -32.28 -25.85
N ASN A 163 -28.51 -32.97 -25.84
CA ASN A 163 -28.40 -34.42 -25.61
C ASN A 163 -28.27 -34.72 -24.10
N ARG A 164 -27.78 -35.91 -23.75
CA ARG A 164 -27.55 -36.37 -22.37
C ARG A 164 -26.06 -36.60 -22.07
N ILE A 165 -25.16 -36.07 -22.89
CA ILE A 165 -23.72 -36.39 -22.89
C ILE A 165 -23.13 -36.03 -21.52
N GLY A 166 -22.70 -37.05 -20.76
CA GLY A 166 -22.04 -36.89 -19.46
C GLY A 166 -20.52 -36.98 -19.56
N THR A 167 -20.04 -37.83 -20.47
CA THR A 167 -18.62 -38.15 -20.67
C THR A 167 -18.19 -37.85 -22.11
N LEU A 168 -16.97 -37.34 -22.25
CA LEU A 168 -16.24 -37.19 -23.50
C LEU A 168 -14.92 -37.95 -23.35
N GLU A 169 -14.62 -38.86 -24.27
CA GLU A 169 -13.31 -39.51 -24.31
C GLU A 169 -12.23 -38.54 -24.80
N SER A 170 -10.97 -38.73 -24.37
CA SER A 170 -9.86 -37.95 -24.92
C SER A 170 -9.70 -38.25 -26.43
N GLY A 171 -9.56 -37.21 -27.23
CA GLY A 171 -9.50 -37.32 -28.69
C GLY A 171 -10.82 -37.67 -29.38
N ALA A 172 -11.98 -37.57 -28.70
CA ALA A 172 -13.31 -37.89 -29.22
C ALA A 172 -13.68 -37.22 -30.57
N PHE A 173 -13.00 -36.13 -30.94
CA PHE A 173 -13.24 -35.37 -32.17
C PHE A 173 -12.01 -35.27 -33.09
N ASP A 174 -10.87 -35.89 -32.73
CA ASP A 174 -9.58 -35.73 -33.43
C ASP A 174 -9.63 -36.21 -34.89
N GLY A 175 -10.57 -37.11 -35.22
CA GLY A 175 -10.92 -37.49 -36.59
C GLY A 175 -11.23 -36.30 -37.51
N LEU A 176 -11.90 -35.29 -36.95
CA LEU A 176 -12.42 -34.09 -37.62
C LEU A 176 -11.45 -32.90 -37.61
N SER A 177 -10.27 -33.05 -37.01
CA SER A 177 -9.24 -32.00 -36.80
C SER A 177 -8.83 -31.22 -38.04
N ARG A 178 -9.03 -31.77 -39.24
CA ARG A 178 -8.71 -31.14 -40.53
C ARG A 178 -9.84 -30.26 -41.10
N SER A 179 -11.08 -30.42 -40.62
CA SER A 179 -12.26 -29.78 -41.22
C SER A 179 -13.12 -29.00 -40.23
N LEU A 180 -13.17 -29.38 -38.96
CA LEU A 180 -14.16 -28.85 -38.01
C LEU A 180 -13.89 -27.38 -37.64
N VAL A 181 -14.89 -26.54 -37.85
CA VAL A 181 -14.89 -25.09 -37.60
C VAL A 181 -15.81 -24.75 -36.43
N MET A 182 -16.96 -25.41 -36.29
CA MET A 182 -17.89 -25.22 -35.19
C MET A 182 -18.31 -26.53 -34.51
N LEU A 183 -18.28 -26.55 -33.18
CA LEU A 183 -18.73 -27.66 -32.34
C LEU A 183 -19.71 -27.14 -31.28
N ARG A 184 -20.94 -27.67 -31.28
CA ARG A 184 -21.97 -27.35 -30.27
C ARG A 184 -22.24 -28.54 -29.37
N LEU A 185 -21.95 -28.40 -28.08
CA LEU A 185 -22.15 -29.38 -27.01
C LEU A 185 -23.06 -28.83 -25.89
N SER A 186 -23.76 -27.72 -26.13
CA SER A 186 -24.55 -27.03 -25.11
C SER A 186 -25.79 -27.80 -24.64
N LYS A 187 -26.28 -27.49 -23.43
CA LYS A 187 -27.42 -28.18 -22.77
C LYS A 187 -27.21 -29.69 -22.57
N ASN A 188 -25.97 -30.15 -22.40
CA ASN A 188 -25.65 -31.55 -22.09
C ASN A 188 -25.47 -31.75 -20.56
N ARG A 189 -24.76 -32.80 -20.15
CA ARG A 189 -24.53 -33.18 -18.74
C ARG A 189 -23.04 -33.22 -18.38
N ILE A 190 -22.17 -32.66 -19.22
CA ILE A 190 -20.71 -32.73 -19.10
C ILE A 190 -20.28 -32.11 -17.76
N THR A 191 -19.59 -32.89 -16.92
CA THR A 191 -19.16 -32.49 -15.56
C THR A 191 -17.72 -31.97 -15.50
N GLN A 192 -16.87 -32.41 -16.42
CA GLN A 192 -15.45 -32.08 -16.51
C GLN A 192 -14.96 -32.20 -17.95
N LEU A 193 -13.83 -31.56 -18.25
CA LEU A 193 -13.09 -31.72 -19.51
C LEU A 193 -11.71 -32.31 -19.18
N PRO A 194 -11.19 -33.27 -19.95
CA PRO A 194 -9.80 -33.74 -19.78
C PRO A 194 -8.79 -32.63 -20.16
N MET A 195 -7.56 -32.73 -19.67
CA MET A 195 -6.47 -31.87 -20.16
C MET A 195 -6.26 -32.10 -21.66
N LYS A 196 -6.04 -31.02 -22.44
CA LYS A 196 -5.92 -31.06 -23.91
C LYS A 196 -7.10 -31.77 -24.59
N ALA A 197 -8.32 -31.46 -24.16
CA ALA A 197 -9.55 -32.18 -24.57
C ALA A 197 -9.85 -32.19 -26.07
N PHE A 198 -9.25 -31.27 -26.84
CA PHE A 198 -9.59 -31.05 -28.24
C PHE A 198 -8.34 -30.75 -29.08
N LYS A 199 -8.00 -31.64 -30.03
CA LYS A 199 -6.94 -31.39 -31.02
C LYS A 199 -7.52 -30.84 -32.32
N LEU A 200 -8.23 -29.72 -32.23
CA LEU A 200 -9.03 -29.14 -33.32
C LEU A 200 -8.48 -27.75 -33.72
N PRO A 201 -7.32 -27.67 -34.39
CA PRO A 201 -6.61 -26.41 -34.63
C PRO A 201 -7.33 -25.46 -35.61
N ARG A 202 -8.40 -25.92 -36.28
CA ARG A 202 -9.27 -25.15 -37.19
C ARG A 202 -10.61 -24.71 -36.57
N LEU A 203 -10.90 -25.12 -35.34
CA LEU A 203 -12.15 -24.77 -34.67
C LEU A 203 -12.16 -23.29 -34.29
N THR A 204 -13.13 -22.51 -34.77
CA THR A 204 -13.30 -21.08 -34.45
C THR A 204 -14.36 -20.85 -33.37
N GLN A 205 -15.38 -21.72 -33.26
CA GLN A 205 -16.38 -21.63 -32.20
C GLN A 205 -16.62 -22.97 -31.47
N LEU A 206 -16.52 -22.94 -30.14
CA LEU A 206 -16.85 -24.03 -29.24
C LEU A 206 -17.97 -23.61 -28.28
N ASP A 207 -19.09 -24.33 -28.30
CA ASP A 207 -20.22 -24.07 -27.41
C ASP A 207 -20.46 -25.19 -26.38
N LEU A 208 -20.12 -24.90 -25.13
CA LEU A 208 -20.24 -25.76 -23.96
C LEU A 208 -21.27 -25.20 -22.94
N ASN A 209 -22.10 -24.23 -23.32
CA ASN A 209 -23.03 -23.57 -22.39
C ASN A 209 -24.09 -24.54 -21.80
N ARG A 210 -24.63 -24.22 -20.62
CA ARG A 210 -25.69 -25.03 -19.96
C ARG A 210 -25.29 -26.50 -19.71
N ASN A 211 -24.02 -26.75 -19.40
CA ASN A 211 -23.51 -28.05 -18.94
C ASN A 211 -23.39 -28.07 -17.41
N ARG A 212 -22.55 -28.95 -16.85
CA ARG A 212 -22.36 -29.16 -15.40
C ARG A 212 -20.89 -29.01 -14.99
N ILE A 213 -20.10 -28.30 -15.80
CA ILE A 213 -18.66 -28.12 -15.58
C ILE A 213 -18.44 -27.34 -14.29
N ARG A 214 -17.59 -27.85 -13.40
CA ARG A 214 -17.26 -27.22 -12.09
C ARG A 214 -15.86 -26.61 -12.02
N VAL A 215 -14.91 -27.22 -12.72
CA VAL A 215 -13.51 -26.82 -12.76
C VAL A 215 -13.03 -26.85 -14.21
N ILE A 216 -12.17 -25.90 -14.57
CA ILE A 216 -11.38 -25.95 -15.80
C ILE A 216 -9.91 -25.99 -15.38
N GLU A 217 -9.22 -27.05 -15.80
CA GLU A 217 -7.82 -27.30 -15.47
C GLU A 217 -6.86 -26.61 -16.45
N GLY A 218 -5.61 -26.44 -16.06
CA GLY A 218 -4.57 -25.84 -16.90
C GLY A 218 -4.43 -26.60 -18.22
N LEU A 219 -4.24 -25.87 -19.32
CA LEU A 219 -4.08 -26.44 -20.67
C LEU A 219 -5.30 -27.23 -21.19
N THR A 220 -6.49 -27.12 -20.58
CA THR A 220 -7.72 -27.83 -21.02
C THR A 220 -8.01 -27.62 -22.51
N PHE A 221 -7.83 -26.39 -23.00
CA PHE A 221 -8.13 -25.98 -24.37
C PHE A 221 -6.91 -25.88 -25.30
N GLN A 222 -5.73 -26.40 -24.89
CA GLN A 222 -4.55 -26.44 -25.76
C GLN A 222 -4.81 -27.32 -26.98
N GLY A 223 -4.55 -26.81 -28.19
CA GLY A 223 -4.86 -27.46 -29.48
C GLY A 223 -6.06 -26.86 -30.22
N LEU A 224 -6.68 -25.80 -29.67
CA LEU A 224 -7.74 -25.01 -30.30
C LEU A 224 -7.18 -23.69 -30.89
N ASP A 225 -6.14 -23.81 -31.71
CA ASP A 225 -5.27 -22.69 -32.11
C ASP A 225 -5.99 -21.56 -32.89
N SER A 226 -7.12 -21.88 -33.54
CA SER A 226 -7.95 -20.93 -34.29
C SER A 226 -9.21 -20.46 -33.55
N LEU A 227 -9.37 -20.76 -32.26
CA LEU A 227 -10.61 -20.48 -31.54
C LEU A 227 -10.80 -18.98 -31.29
N GLU A 228 -11.91 -18.43 -31.80
CA GLU A 228 -12.31 -17.03 -31.66
C GLU A 228 -13.39 -16.84 -30.60
N VAL A 229 -14.28 -17.83 -30.42
CA VAL A 229 -15.44 -17.76 -29.51
C VAL A 229 -15.56 -19.02 -28.65
N LEU A 230 -15.51 -18.84 -27.32
CA LEU A 230 -15.69 -19.90 -26.33
C LEU A 230 -16.90 -19.60 -25.43
N LYS A 231 -17.87 -20.51 -25.42
CA LYS A 231 -19.14 -20.38 -24.68
C LYS A 231 -19.22 -21.38 -23.52
N LEU A 232 -19.05 -20.88 -22.29
CA LEU A 232 -19.05 -21.65 -21.03
C LEU A 232 -20.13 -21.16 -20.04
N GLN A 233 -21.02 -20.25 -20.45
CA GLN A 233 -22.03 -19.68 -19.57
C GLN A 233 -23.08 -20.71 -19.09
N ARG A 234 -23.68 -20.46 -17.92
CA ARG A 234 -24.66 -21.36 -17.27
C ARG A 234 -24.11 -22.77 -16.98
N ASN A 235 -22.83 -22.87 -16.63
CA ASN A 235 -22.26 -24.06 -16.01
C ASN A 235 -22.34 -23.90 -14.47
N ASN A 236 -21.48 -24.60 -13.72
CA ASN A 236 -21.34 -24.46 -12.27
C ASN A 236 -19.87 -24.17 -11.92
N ILE A 237 -19.16 -23.41 -12.75
CA ILE A 237 -17.70 -23.24 -12.65
C ILE A 237 -17.41 -22.41 -11.40
N SER A 238 -16.78 -23.03 -10.40
CA SER A 238 -16.33 -22.37 -9.17
C SER A 238 -14.81 -22.19 -9.12
N LYS A 239 -14.06 -22.90 -9.97
CA LYS A 239 -12.59 -22.79 -10.06
C LYS A 239 -12.12 -22.78 -11.52
N LEU A 240 -11.28 -21.80 -11.83
CA LEU A 240 -10.44 -21.76 -13.03
C LEU A 240 -9.00 -21.81 -12.52
N THR A 241 -8.18 -22.75 -13.00
CA THR A 241 -6.77 -22.85 -12.57
C THR A 241 -5.84 -22.04 -13.47
N ASP A 242 -4.61 -21.85 -13.01
CA ASP A 242 -3.55 -21.18 -13.76
C ASP A 242 -3.37 -21.80 -15.15
N GLY A 243 -3.40 -20.96 -16.18
CA GLY A 243 -3.34 -21.40 -17.57
C GLY A 243 -4.55 -22.19 -18.08
N ALA A 244 -5.73 -22.11 -17.43
CA ALA A 244 -6.96 -22.79 -17.88
C ALA A 244 -7.33 -22.52 -19.35
N PHE A 245 -7.10 -21.28 -19.82
CA PHE A 245 -7.34 -20.85 -21.20
C PHE A 245 -6.05 -20.71 -22.04
N TRP A 246 -4.91 -21.17 -21.54
CA TRP A 246 -3.64 -21.06 -22.25
C TRP A 246 -3.64 -21.90 -23.54
N GLY A 247 -3.01 -21.35 -24.59
CA GLY A 247 -3.04 -21.89 -25.95
C GLY A 247 -4.12 -21.26 -26.84
N LEU A 248 -5.13 -20.58 -26.28
CA LEU A 248 -6.19 -19.88 -27.03
C LEU A 248 -5.72 -18.55 -27.64
N SER A 249 -4.66 -18.60 -28.47
CA SER A 249 -3.93 -17.42 -28.98
C SER A 249 -4.75 -16.47 -29.87
N ARG A 250 -5.94 -16.89 -30.31
CA ARG A 250 -6.85 -16.13 -31.20
C ARG A 250 -8.22 -15.83 -30.59
N ILE A 251 -8.43 -16.14 -29.31
CA ILE A 251 -9.73 -15.93 -28.66
C ILE A 251 -10.10 -14.45 -28.67
N HIS A 252 -11.32 -14.13 -29.08
CA HIS A 252 -11.86 -12.77 -29.12
C HIS A 252 -13.02 -12.58 -28.16
N VAL A 253 -13.84 -13.61 -27.94
CA VAL A 253 -15.00 -13.56 -27.03
C VAL A 253 -14.99 -14.75 -26.08
N LEU A 254 -14.94 -14.47 -24.77
CA LEU A 254 -15.05 -15.47 -23.70
C LEU A 254 -16.31 -15.22 -22.88
N HIS A 255 -17.21 -16.20 -22.89
CA HIS A 255 -18.48 -16.18 -22.16
C HIS A 255 -18.42 -17.09 -20.92
N LEU A 256 -18.42 -16.48 -19.73
CA LEU A 256 -18.38 -17.13 -18.41
C LEU A 256 -19.58 -16.73 -17.53
N GLU A 257 -20.62 -16.14 -18.11
CA GLU A 257 -21.81 -15.66 -17.38
C GLU A 257 -22.56 -16.79 -16.65
N TYR A 258 -23.28 -16.49 -15.57
CA TYR A 258 -24.06 -17.48 -14.80
C TYR A 258 -23.20 -18.70 -14.37
N ASN A 259 -22.12 -18.43 -13.65
CA ASN A 259 -21.27 -19.45 -13.03
C ASN A 259 -21.12 -19.15 -11.52
N SER A 260 -20.07 -19.65 -10.87
CA SER A 260 -19.84 -19.50 -9.42
C SER A 260 -18.43 -18.96 -9.13
N LEU A 261 -17.89 -18.13 -10.02
CA LEU A 261 -16.58 -17.50 -9.85
C LEU A 261 -16.62 -16.44 -8.74
N VAL A 262 -15.65 -16.46 -7.83
CA VAL A 262 -15.55 -15.53 -6.69
C VAL A 262 -14.49 -14.44 -6.86
N GLU A 263 -13.58 -14.60 -7.82
CA GLU A 263 -12.52 -13.65 -8.15
C GLU A 263 -12.10 -13.73 -9.62
N VAL A 264 -11.49 -12.64 -10.10
CA VAL A 264 -10.65 -12.64 -11.31
C VAL A 264 -9.19 -12.61 -10.83
N ASN A 265 -8.35 -13.52 -11.32
CA ASN A 265 -6.95 -13.61 -10.92
C ASN A 265 -6.01 -13.75 -12.12
N ARG A 266 -4.72 -13.51 -11.87
CA ARG A 266 -3.66 -13.50 -12.90
C ARG A 266 -3.40 -14.87 -13.53
N GLY A 267 -3.70 -15.95 -12.80
CA GLY A 267 -3.41 -17.32 -13.21
C GLY A 267 -4.25 -17.74 -14.41
N TRP A 268 -5.58 -17.65 -14.31
CA TRP A 268 -6.45 -18.13 -15.37
C TRP A 268 -6.57 -17.17 -16.57
N LEU A 269 -6.24 -15.88 -16.40
CA LEU A 269 -6.14 -14.92 -17.50
C LEU A 269 -4.87 -15.10 -18.36
N TYR A 270 -3.90 -15.90 -17.93
CA TYR A 270 -2.61 -16.07 -18.59
C TYR A 270 -2.74 -16.59 -20.04
N GLY A 271 -2.27 -15.79 -21.00
CA GLY A 271 -2.23 -16.12 -22.43
C GLY A 271 -3.35 -15.53 -23.29
N LEU A 272 -4.33 -14.82 -22.71
CA LEU A 272 -5.50 -14.26 -23.41
C LEU A 272 -5.21 -12.98 -24.24
N SER A 273 -4.06 -12.93 -24.92
CA SER A 273 -3.51 -11.72 -25.56
C SER A 273 -4.32 -11.16 -26.76
N ALA A 274 -5.25 -11.94 -27.29
CA ALA A 274 -6.14 -11.56 -28.39
C ALA A 274 -7.58 -11.22 -27.96
N LEU A 275 -7.89 -11.31 -26.65
CA LEU A 275 -9.25 -11.20 -26.14
C LEU A 275 -9.79 -9.77 -26.27
N HIS A 276 -10.97 -9.63 -26.89
CA HIS A 276 -11.66 -8.34 -27.09
C HIS A 276 -12.89 -8.19 -26.18
N GLN A 277 -13.57 -9.28 -25.82
CA GLN A 277 -14.74 -9.27 -24.94
C GLN A 277 -14.65 -10.33 -23.85
N LEU A 278 -14.89 -9.92 -22.59
CA LEU A 278 -14.93 -10.80 -21.44
C LEU A 278 -16.26 -10.61 -20.67
N HIS A 279 -17.12 -11.64 -20.75
CA HIS A 279 -18.45 -11.63 -20.13
C HIS A 279 -18.43 -12.49 -18.86
N LEU A 280 -18.50 -11.84 -17.69
CA LEU A 280 -18.41 -12.44 -16.35
C LEU A 280 -19.70 -12.22 -15.51
N SER A 281 -20.80 -11.86 -16.17
CA SER A 281 -22.03 -11.43 -15.51
C SER A 281 -22.73 -12.55 -14.74
N SER A 282 -23.44 -12.24 -13.65
CA SER A 282 -24.11 -13.25 -12.81
C SER A 282 -23.12 -14.31 -12.28
N ASN A 283 -22.05 -13.86 -11.65
CA ASN A 283 -21.13 -14.68 -10.85
C ASN A 283 -21.18 -14.17 -9.38
N SER A 284 -20.18 -14.51 -8.57
CA SER A 284 -20.06 -14.06 -7.17
C SER A 284 -18.77 -13.28 -6.93
N ILE A 285 -18.28 -12.57 -7.96
CA ILE A 285 -16.98 -11.88 -7.94
C ILE A 285 -17.05 -10.72 -6.94
N ALA A 286 -16.24 -10.78 -5.88
CA ALA A 286 -16.28 -9.81 -4.77
C ALA A 286 -15.21 -8.70 -4.88
N ARG A 287 -14.14 -8.92 -5.65
CA ARG A 287 -13.04 -7.97 -5.87
C ARG A 287 -12.42 -8.12 -7.26
N ILE A 288 -11.79 -7.05 -7.72
CA ILE A 288 -10.93 -7.01 -8.91
C ILE A 288 -9.53 -6.56 -8.50
N ASN A 289 -8.50 -7.23 -9.02
CA ASN A 289 -7.09 -6.94 -8.73
C ASN A 289 -6.37 -6.61 -10.04
N ARG A 290 -5.39 -5.69 -10.00
CA ARG A 290 -4.64 -5.26 -11.19
C ARG A 290 -3.92 -6.39 -11.92
N GLU A 291 -3.28 -7.30 -11.17
CA GLU A 291 -2.23 -8.21 -11.66
C GLU A 291 -2.58 -9.17 -12.80
N GLY A 292 -3.86 -9.33 -13.16
CA GLY A 292 -4.27 -10.19 -14.27
C GLY A 292 -4.49 -9.48 -15.61
N TRP A 293 -4.69 -8.16 -15.61
CA TRP A 293 -5.17 -7.43 -16.79
C TRP A 293 -4.11 -7.24 -17.89
N SER A 294 -2.84 -7.25 -17.52
CA SER A 294 -1.69 -7.18 -18.43
C SER A 294 -1.66 -8.31 -19.47
N PHE A 295 -2.31 -9.45 -19.20
CA PHE A 295 -2.45 -10.55 -20.16
C PHE A 295 -3.57 -10.35 -21.19
N CYS A 296 -4.44 -9.35 -21.00
CA CYS A 296 -5.58 -9.02 -21.88
C CYS A 296 -5.49 -7.61 -22.49
N PRO A 297 -4.35 -7.17 -23.08
CA PRO A 297 -4.11 -5.77 -23.46
C PRO A 297 -5.01 -5.25 -24.59
N LYS A 298 -5.71 -6.14 -25.31
CA LYS A 298 -6.65 -5.82 -26.39
C LYS A 298 -8.13 -5.79 -25.94
N LEU A 299 -8.40 -5.98 -24.65
CA LEU A 299 -9.77 -6.05 -24.14
C LEU A 299 -10.50 -4.73 -24.41
N HIS A 300 -11.60 -4.80 -25.15
CA HIS A 300 -12.43 -3.67 -25.58
C HIS A 300 -13.72 -3.57 -24.74
N GLU A 301 -14.26 -4.71 -24.31
CA GLU A 301 -15.49 -4.78 -23.50
C GLU A 301 -15.34 -5.75 -22.32
N LEU A 302 -15.63 -5.26 -21.12
CA LEU A 302 -15.61 -6.03 -19.86
C LEU A 302 -16.98 -5.90 -19.18
N VAL A 303 -17.65 -7.04 -18.93
CA VAL A 303 -19.01 -7.09 -18.39
C VAL A 303 -19.04 -7.85 -17.07
N LEU A 304 -18.95 -7.11 -15.96
CA LEU A 304 -18.96 -7.59 -14.58
C LEU A 304 -20.30 -7.36 -13.87
N SER A 305 -21.36 -6.99 -14.59
CA SER A 305 -22.69 -6.75 -14.02
C SER A 305 -23.28 -7.97 -13.31
N PHE A 306 -24.13 -7.77 -12.30
CA PHE A 306 -24.67 -8.85 -11.45
C PHE A 306 -23.55 -9.68 -10.78
N ASN A 307 -22.78 -9.04 -9.90
CA ASN A 307 -21.73 -9.66 -9.09
C ASN A 307 -21.76 -9.07 -7.66
N ASN A 308 -20.74 -9.36 -6.84
CA ASN A 308 -20.66 -8.98 -5.43
C ASN A 308 -19.60 -7.90 -5.17
N LEU A 309 -19.21 -7.10 -6.17
CA LEU A 309 -18.20 -6.05 -6.01
C LEU A 309 -18.68 -4.97 -5.04
N THR A 310 -17.88 -4.63 -4.03
CA THR A 310 -18.21 -3.62 -3.00
C THR A 310 -17.42 -2.31 -3.12
N ARG A 311 -16.26 -2.35 -3.77
CA ARG A 311 -15.33 -1.23 -3.96
C ARG A 311 -14.58 -1.32 -5.28
N LEU A 312 -14.05 -0.19 -5.74
CA LEU A 312 -13.09 -0.08 -6.85
C LEU A 312 -11.85 0.67 -6.36
N ASP A 313 -10.68 0.04 -6.43
CA ASP A 313 -9.41 0.55 -5.88
C ASP A 313 -8.57 1.30 -6.93
N GLU A 314 -7.63 2.15 -6.48
CA GLU A 314 -6.76 2.94 -7.36
C GLU A 314 -5.98 2.04 -8.34
N GLU A 315 -5.97 2.41 -9.63
CA GLU A 315 -5.32 1.67 -10.72
C GLU A 315 -5.70 0.18 -10.87
N SER A 316 -6.79 -0.27 -10.23
CA SER A 316 -7.26 -1.68 -10.26
C SER A 316 -7.61 -2.21 -11.66
N LEU A 317 -7.79 -1.31 -12.64
CA LEU A 317 -8.07 -1.59 -14.05
C LEU A 317 -7.02 -0.96 -15.00
N ALA A 318 -5.95 -0.35 -14.49
CA ALA A 318 -5.11 0.59 -15.26
C ALA A 318 -4.45 0.01 -16.52
N ASP A 319 -4.16 -1.29 -16.54
CA ASP A 319 -3.49 -1.94 -17.66
C ASP A 319 -4.43 -2.19 -18.86
N LEU A 320 -5.75 -2.08 -18.67
CA LEU A 320 -6.79 -2.22 -19.71
C LEU A 320 -6.92 -0.95 -20.59
N SER A 321 -5.80 -0.41 -21.06
CA SER A 321 -5.76 0.86 -21.81
C SER A 321 -6.54 0.86 -23.14
N SER A 322 -6.87 -0.31 -23.69
CA SER A 322 -7.71 -0.50 -24.89
C SER A 322 -9.22 -0.51 -24.62
N LEU A 323 -9.65 -0.52 -23.35
CA LEU A 323 -11.05 -0.74 -22.97
C LEU A 323 -11.93 0.44 -23.39
N SER A 324 -13.04 0.14 -24.07
CA SER A 324 -14.03 1.11 -24.55
C SER A 324 -15.36 1.01 -23.81
N ILE A 325 -15.71 -0.19 -23.31
CA ILE A 325 -16.96 -0.46 -22.60
C ILE A 325 -16.67 -1.20 -21.29
N LEU A 326 -17.13 -0.64 -20.18
CA LEU A 326 -17.08 -1.25 -18.85
C LEU A 326 -18.48 -1.25 -18.22
N ARG A 327 -19.00 -2.43 -17.87
CA ARG A 327 -20.26 -2.56 -17.12
C ARG A 327 -20.05 -3.23 -15.78
N LEU A 328 -20.48 -2.53 -14.74
CA LEU A 328 -20.37 -2.87 -13.32
C LEU A 328 -21.75 -2.78 -12.62
N SER A 329 -22.84 -2.70 -13.40
CA SER A 329 -24.21 -2.56 -12.91
C SER A 329 -24.70 -3.74 -12.08
N HIS A 330 -25.65 -3.52 -11.16
CA HIS A 330 -26.16 -4.54 -10.24
C HIS A 330 -25.03 -5.23 -9.45
N ASN A 331 -24.17 -4.42 -8.82
CA ASN A 331 -23.20 -4.86 -7.82
C ASN A 331 -23.56 -4.19 -6.48
N SER A 332 -22.64 -4.17 -5.51
CA SER A 332 -22.82 -3.48 -4.22
C SER A 332 -21.77 -2.39 -4.02
N ILE A 333 -21.30 -1.77 -5.12
CA ILE A 333 -20.21 -0.79 -5.10
C ILE A 333 -20.67 0.44 -4.33
N SER A 334 -20.06 0.66 -3.15
CA SER A 334 -20.33 1.82 -2.29
C SER A 334 -19.14 2.79 -2.23
N HIS A 335 -17.93 2.29 -2.52
CA HIS A 335 -16.70 3.07 -2.60
C HIS A 335 -16.05 2.99 -3.99
N ILE A 336 -15.56 4.13 -4.47
CA ILE A 336 -14.70 4.24 -5.66
C ILE A 336 -13.54 5.15 -5.28
N ALA A 337 -12.33 4.63 -5.36
CA ALA A 337 -11.12 5.36 -5.01
C ALA A 337 -10.82 6.50 -5.99
N GLU A 338 -10.06 7.50 -5.53
CA GLU A 338 -9.44 8.49 -6.42
C GLU A 338 -8.51 7.76 -7.40
N GLY A 339 -8.64 8.04 -8.71
CA GLY A 339 -7.86 7.33 -9.73
C GLY A 339 -8.23 5.84 -9.95
N ALA A 340 -9.39 5.35 -9.49
CA ALA A 340 -9.79 3.95 -9.74
C ALA A 340 -9.87 3.58 -11.23
N PHE A 341 -10.22 4.55 -12.10
CA PHE A 341 -10.30 4.38 -13.55
C PHE A 341 -9.09 4.94 -14.32
N LYS A 342 -8.04 5.37 -13.61
CA LYS A 342 -6.79 5.91 -14.17
C LYS A 342 -6.13 4.85 -15.06
N GLY A 343 -5.81 5.23 -16.30
CA GLY A 343 -5.28 4.33 -17.33
C GLY A 343 -6.29 3.93 -18.42
N LEU A 344 -7.59 4.00 -18.14
CA LEU A 344 -8.69 3.67 -19.08
C LEU A 344 -8.94 4.77 -20.13
N LYS A 345 -7.87 5.27 -20.76
CA LYS A 345 -7.86 6.44 -21.67
C LYS A 345 -8.81 6.31 -22.86
N ASN A 346 -9.18 5.09 -23.25
CA ASN A 346 -10.09 4.82 -24.36
C ASN A 346 -11.55 4.57 -23.94
N LEU A 347 -11.88 4.59 -22.65
CA LEU A 347 -13.22 4.25 -22.20
C LEU A 347 -14.25 5.23 -22.77
N ARG A 348 -15.31 4.71 -23.41
CA ARG A 348 -16.40 5.49 -24.00
C ARG A 348 -17.71 5.32 -23.24
N VAL A 349 -17.95 4.14 -22.66
CA VAL A 349 -19.16 3.81 -21.88
C VAL A 349 -18.77 3.22 -20.53
N LEU A 350 -19.25 3.85 -19.45
CA LEU A 350 -19.16 3.37 -18.08
C LEU A 350 -20.57 3.21 -17.50
N ASP A 351 -20.89 1.98 -17.10
CA ASP A 351 -22.18 1.62 -16.49
C ASP A 351 -21.97 1.17 -15.03
N LEU A 352 -22.54 1.94 -14.11
CA LEU A 352 -22.53 1.74 -12.66
C LEU A 352 -23.97 1.71 -12.09
N ASP A 353 -24.98 1.42 -12.92
CA ASP A 353 -26.39 1.41 -12.52
C ASP A 353 -26.68 0.37 -11.43
N HIS A 354 -27.62 0.66 -10.52
CA HIS A 354 -28.03 -0.22 -9.41
C HIS A 354 -26.85 -0.68 -8.55
N ASN A 355 -26.15 0.28 -7.95
CA ASN A 355 -25.10 0.06 -6.96
C ASN A 355 -25.44 0.83 -5.66
N GLU A 356 -24.51 0.85 -4.71
CA GLU A 356 -24.66 1.51 -3.40
C GLU A 356 -23.92 2.88 -3.35
N ILE A 357 -23.67 3.49 -4.51
CA ILE A 357 -22.85 4.70 -4.63
C ILE A 357 -23.57 5.89 -4.02
N SER A 358 -22.87 6.63 -3.15
CA SER A 358 -23.32 7.87 -2.54
C SER A 358 -22.14 8.84 -2.38
N GLY A 359 -21.28 8.60 -1.39
CA GLY A 359 -20.16 9.50 -1.02
C GLY A 359 -19.20 9.87 -2.15
N THR A 360 -19.08 9.01 -3.18
CA THR A 360 -18.30 9.29 -4.41
C THR A 360 -18.80 10.55 -5.15
N ILE A 361 -20.10 10.81 -5.13
CA ILE A 361 -20.75 11.93 -5.82
C ILE A 361 -21.07 13.10 -4.86
N GLU A 362 -21.23 12.79 -3.58
CA GLU A 362 -21.57 13.79 -2.54
C GLU A 362 -20.36 14.53 -1.96
N ASP A 363 -19.15 13.94 -1.99
CA ASP A 363 -17.94 14.55 -1.43
C ASP A 363 -16.65 14.26 -2.21
N THR A 364 -16.48 13.04 -2.74
CA THR A 364 -15.20 12.63 -3.33
C THR A 364 -14.83 13.45 -4.56
N SER A 365 -13.52 13.67 -4.72
CA SER A 365 -12.91 14.28 -5.90
C SER A 365 -12.10 13.22 -6.63
N GLY A 366 -11.95 13.36 -7.94
CA GLY A 366 -10.97 12.59 -8.70
C GLY A 366 -11.27 11.10 -8.94
N ALA A 367 -12.41 10.58 -8.47
CA ALA A 367 -12.82 9.19 -8.71
C ALA A 367 -12.89 8.83 -10.21
N PHE A 368 -13.28 9.79 -11.06
CA PHE A 368 -13.37 9.65 -12.52
C PHE A 368 -12.19 10.30 -13.28
N THR A 369 -11.03 10.51 -12.64
CA THR A 369 -9.85 11.08 -13.34
C THR A 369 -9.24 10.10 -14.34
N GLY A 370 -8.79 10.62 -15.49
CA GLY A 370 -8.25 9.83 -16.60
C GLY A 370 -9.32 9.23 -17.52
N LEU A 371 -10.59 9.57 -17.34
CA LEU A 371 -11.73 9.20 -18.20
C LEU A 371 -12.04 10.27 -19.25
N ASP A 372 -11.01 10.98 -19.72
CA ASP A 372 -11.09 12.15 -20.60
C ASP A 372 -11.87 11.88 -21.92
N SER A 373 -11.89 10.61 -22.37
CA SER A 373 -12.61 10.13 -23.57
C SER A 373 -14.07 9.71 -23.33
N LEU A 374 -14.56 9.72 -22.09
CA LEU A 374 -15.84 9.09 -21.73
C LEU A 374 -17.02 9.85 -22.35
N SER A 375 -17.82 9.15 -23.16
CA SER A 375 -19.01 9.71 -23.81
C SER A 375 -20.28 9.51 -22.99
N LYS A 376 -20.39 8.39 -22.27
CA LYS A 376 -21.58 8.00 -21.50
C LYS A 376 -21.22 7.46 -20.12
N LEU A 377 -21.85 8.04 -19.08
CA LEU A 377 -21.85 7.58 -17.70
C LEU A 377 -23.28 7.36 -17.23
N THR A 378 -23.55 6.21 -16.61
CA THR A 378 -24.85 5.92 -15.98
C THR A 378 -24.65 5.44 -14.54
N LEU A 379 -25.40 6.07 -13.62
CA LEU A 379 -25.39 5.92 -12.17
C LEU A 379 -26.84 5.79 -11.64
N PHE A 380 -27.74 5.24 -12.46
CA PHE A 380 -29.15 5.09 -12.18
C PHE A 380 -29.39 4.18 -10.96
N GLY A 381 -30.42 4.42 -10.15
CA GLY A 381 -30.80 3.50 -9.07
C GLY A 381 -29.75 3.36 -7.94
N ASN A 382 -28.93 4.39 -7.73
CA ASN A 382 -27.90 4.44 -6.68
C ASN A 382 -28.43 5.18 -5.43
N LYS A 383 -27.56 5.54 -4.47
CA LYS A 383 -27.93 6.16 -3.19
C LYS A 383 -27.52 7.63 -3.09
N ILE A 384 -27.34 8.31 -4.22
CA ILE A 384 -26.82 9.69 -4.28
C ILE A 384 -27.86 10.66 -3.72
N LYS A 385 -27.58 11.31 -2.58
CA LYS A 385 -28.46 12.34 -1.98
C LYS A 385 -28.07 13.76 -2.36
N SER A 386 -26.85 13.98 -2.85
CA SER A 386 -26.40 15.30 -3.29
C SER A 386 -25.32 15.20 -4.38
N VAL A 387 -25.04 16.31 -5.08
CA VAL A 387 -24.05 16.34 -6.16
C VAL A 387 -23.06 17.48 -5.91
N ALA A 388 -21.80 17.12 -5.66
CA ALA A 388 -20.73 18.08 -5.40
C ALA A 388 -20.08 18.62 -6.68
N LYS A 389 -19.61 19.87 -6.63
CA LYS A 389 -18.95 20.57 -7.75
C LYS A 389 -17.69 19.86 -8.27
N ARG A 390 -17.08 18.99 -7.45
CA ARG A 390 -15.86 18.23 -7.76
C ARG A 390 -16.09 16.76 -8.15
N ALA A 391 -17.32 16.25 -8.02
CA ALA A 391 -17.66 14.84 -8.23
C ALA A 391 -17.22 14.32 -9.61
N PHE A 392 -17.45 15.11 -10.66
CA PHE A 392 -17.25 14.74 -12.05
C PHE A 392 -15.98 15.36 -12.67
N SER A 393 -14.92 15.56 -11.87
CA SER A 393 -13.63 16.01 -12.41
C SER A 393 -12.95 14.90 -13.22
N GLY A 394 -12.55 15.19 -14.46
CA GLY A 394 -12.05 14.19 -15.43
C GLY A 394 -13.09 13.74 -16.46
N LEU A 395 -14.30 14.33 -16.45
CA LEU A 395 -15.41 14.02 -17.37
C LEU A 395 -15.76 15.21 -18.29
N GLU A 396 -14.77 16.00 -18.67
CA GLU A 396 -14.93 17.17 -19.55
C GLU A 396 -15.52 16.82 -20.94
N GLY A 397 -15.25 15.61 -21.43
CA GLY A 397 -15.74 15.10 -22.72
C GLY A 397 -17.18 14.56 -22.72
N LEU A 398 -17.83 14.45 -21.56
CA LEU A 398 -19.07 13.69 -21.38
C LEU A 398 -20.27 14.24 -22.17
N GLU A 399 -20.98 13.36 -22.88
CA GLU A 399 -22.15 13.68 -23.69
C GLU A 399 -23.47 13.21 -23.05
N HIS A 400 -23.46 12.06 -22.37
CA HIS A 400 -24.65 11.47 -21.73
C HIS A 400 -24.38 11.16 -20.26
N LEU A 401 -25.17 11.76 -19.36
CA LEU A 401 -25.15 11.47 -17.92
C LEU A 401 -26.54 11.03 -17.44
N ASN A 402 -26.60 9.93 -16.69
CA ASN A 402 -27.84 9.43 -16.09
C ASN A 402 -27.71 9.29 -14.58
N LEU A 403 -28.51 10.08 -13.85
CA LEU A 403 -28.65 10.13 -12.40
C LEU A 403 -30.10 9.81 -11.96
N GLY A 404 -30.90 9.17 -12.82
CA GLY A 404 -32.28 8.76 -12.49
C GLY A 404 -32.35 7.77 -11.31
N GLU A 405 -33.51 7.69 -10.66
CA GLU A 405 -33.77 6.85 -9.48
C GLU A 405 -32.73 7.04 -8.36
N ASN A 406 -32.32 8.28 -8.14
CA ASN A 406 -31.52 8.70 -6.99
C ASN A 406 -32.30 9.78 -6.22
N ALA A 407 -32.32 9.67 -4.89
CA ALA A 407 -33.01 10.62 -4.01
C ALA A 407 -32.22 11.93 -3.83
N ILE A 408 -31.87 12.58 -4.93
CA ILE A 408 -31.06 13.80 -4.98
C ILE A 408 -31.84 14.98 -4.37
N ARG A 409 -31.27 15.56 -3.32
CA ARG A 409 -31.86 16.67 -2.56
C ARG A 409 -31.22 18.01 -2.90
N SER A 410 -29.94 18.03 -3.24
CA SER A 410 -29.17 19.26 -3.50
C SER A 410 -28.09 19.04 -4.56
N VAL A 411 -27.90 20.02 -5.45
CA VAL A 411 -26.85 20.03 -6.49
C VAL A 411 -26.08 21.34 -6.35
N GLN A 412 -24.78 21.27 -6.06
CA GLN A 412 -23.94 22.45 -5.87
C GLN A 412 -23.84 23.30 -7.15
N SER A 413 -23.66 24.61 -6.98
CA SER A 413 -23.48 25.54 -8.10
C SER A 413 -22.33 25.13 -9.03
N ASP A 414 -22.61 25.18 -10.33
CA ASP A 414 -21.71 24.76 -11.42
C ASP A 414 -21.33 23.27 -11.44
N ALA A 415 -22.04 22.36 -10.76
CA ALA A 415 -21.61 20.95 -10.67
C ALA A 415 -21.44 20.20 -12.01
N PHE A 416 -22.06 20.70 -13.09
CA PHE A 416 -21.95 20.16 -14.44
C PHE A 416 -21.09 21.05 -15.38
N VAL A 417 -20.47 22.13 -14.90
CA VAL A 417 -19.81 23.16 -15.77
C VAL A 417 -18.64 22.63 -16.59
N LYS A 418 -17.99 21.56 -16.12
CA LYS A 418 -16.91 20.85 -16.83
C LYS A 418 -17.43 20.13 -18.09
N MET A 419 -18.65 19.61 -18.06
CA MET A 419 -19.27 18.82 -19.13
C MET A 419 -19.79 19.73 -20.26
N LYS A 420 -18.88 20.38 -20.97
CA LYS A 420 -19.25 21.36 -22.02
C LYS A 420 -20.07 20.71 -23.13
N ASN A 421 -19.79 19.44 -23.42
CA ASN A 421 -20.38 18.62 -24.49
C ASN A 421 -21.69 17.90 -24.11
N LEU A 422 -22.24 18.12 -22.92
CA LEU A 422 -23.40 17.37 -22.41
C LEU A 422 -24.66 17.59 -23.27
N LYS A 423 -25.17 16.51 -23.85
CA LYS A 423 -26.37 16.44 -24.71
C LYS A 423 -27.58 15.86 -23.99
N GLU A 424 -27.36 14.97 -23.02
CA GLU A 424 -28.41 14.29 -22.26
C GLU A 424 -28.05 14.26 -20.77
N LEU A 425 -28.97 14.73 -19.93
CA LEU A 425 -28.85 14.70 -18.47
C LEU A 425 -30.16 14.18 -17.87
N ARG A 426 -30.18 12.89 -17.51
CA ARG A 426 -31.34 12.28 -16.85
C ARG A 426 -31.27 12.48 -15.34
N ILE A 427 -32.34 13.04 -14.78
CA ILE A 427 -32.56 13.17 -13.33
C ILE A 427 -34.04 12.84 -13.07
N SER A 428 -34.32 11.87 -12.21
CA SER A 428 -35.64 11.65 -11.61
C SER A 428 -35.49 11.72 -10.09
N SER A 429 -36.05 12.77 -9.48
CA SER A 429 -36.11 12.91 -8.02
C SER A 429 -37.25 13.82 -7.58
N ASP A 430 -38.01 13.35 -6.59
CA ASP A 430 -39.06 14.08 -5.90
C ASP A 430 -38.55 14.85 -4.67
N SER A 431 -37.28 14.65 -4.32
CA SER A 431 -36.71 14.88 -2.99
C SER A 431 -35.96 16.23 -2.86
N PHE A 432 -36.08 17.12 -3.85
CA PHE A 432 -35.29 18.35 -3.92
C PHE A 432 -35.59 19.35 -2.79
N LEU A 433 -34.52 19.96 -2.29
CA LEU A 433 -34.53 21.11 -1.41
C LEU A 433 -34.39 22.35 -2.31
N CYS A 434 -35.50 23.06 -2.52
CA CYS A 434 -35.62 24.20 -3.43
C CYS A 434 -35.25 25.52 -2.74
N ASP A 435 -34.03 25.58 -2.22
CA ASP A 435 -33.42 26.77 -1.63
C ASP A 435 -32.64 27.62 -2.67
N CYS A 436 -31.97 28.67 -2.21
CA CYS A 436 -31.10 29.49 -3.03
C CYS A 436 -29.91 28.73 -3.66
N GLN A 437 -29.52 27.56 -3.13
CA GLN A 437 -28.46 26.72 -3.73
C GLN A 437 -28.96 25.99 -4.97
N LEU A 438 -30.27 25.72 -5.09
CA LEU A 438 -30.86 25.10 -6.29
C LEU A 438 -31.24 26.12 -7.38
N LYS A 439 -31.37 27.41 -7.05
CA LYS A 439 -31.81 28.52 -7.92
C LYS A 439 -31.18 28.57 -9.32
N TRP A 440 -29.92 28.16 -9.46
CA TRP A 440 -29.19 28.19 -10.73
C TRP A 440 -29.58 27.05 -11.70
N LEU A 441 -30.11 25.93 -11.18
CA LEU A 441 -30.27 24.68 -11.94
C LEU A 441 -31.39 24.76 -12.99
N PRO A 442 -32.62 25.26 -12.69
CA PRO A 442 -33.68 25.39 -13.70
C PRO A 442 -33.28 26.24 -14.93
N PRO A 443 -32.76 27.49 -14.80
CA PRO A 443 -32.37 28.27 -15.97
C PRO A 443 -31.15 27.67 -16.70
N TRP A 444 -30.22 27.01 -15.99
CA TRP A 444 -29.10 26.32 -16.62
C TRP A 444 -29.56 25.15 -17.51
N LEU A 445 -30.49 24.32 -17.01
CA LEU A 445 -31.07 23.21 -17.77
C LEU A 445 -31.81 23.69 -19.03
N LEU A 446 -32.62 24.74 -18.90
CA LEU A 446 -33.34 25.36 -20.02
C LEU A 446 -32.38 25.94 -21.06
N SER A 447 -31.32 26.63 -20.63
CA SER A 447 -30.31 27.22 -21.54
C SER A 447 -29.56 26.19 -22.38
N ARG A 448 -29.55 24.92 -21.95
CA ARG A 448 -28.92 23.78 -22.64
C ARG A 448 -29.92 22.80 -23.27
N THR A 449 -31.21 23.12 -23.26
CA THR A 449 -32.30 22.24 -23.75
C THR A 449 -32.40 20.87 -23.07
N LEU A 450 -31.85 20.73 -21.85
CA LEU A 450 -31.75 19.46 -21.12
C LEU A 450 -33.04 19.09 -20.34
N GLN A 451 -33.99 20.01 -20.21
CA GLN A 451 -35.19 19.84 -19.37
C GLN A 451 -36.07 18.64 -19.78
N ALA A 452 -36.02 18.20 -21.04
CA ALA A 452 -36.78 17.06 -21.55
C ALA A 452 -36.42 15.72 -20.89
N PHE A 453 -35.28 15.64 -20.19
CA PHE A 453 -34.79 14.45 -19.50
C PHE A 453 -34.85 14.56 -17.95
N VAL A 454 -35.37 15.67 -17.42
CA VAL A 454 -35.36 15.99 -15.99
C VAL A 454 -36.79 16.00 -15.42
N THR A 455 -37.08 15.05 -14.54
CA THR A 455 -38.28 15.06 -13.68
C THR A 455 -37.85 15.40 -12.26
N ALA A 456 -37.98 16.67 -11.90
CA ALA A 456 -37.54 17.20 -10.61
C ALA A 456 -38.67 18.01 -9.94
N THR A 457 -39.05 17.62 -8.73
CA THR A 457 -40.01 18.35 -7.88
C THR A 457 -39.43 18.65 -6.51
N CYS A 458 -39.88 19.75 -5.91
CA CYS A 458 -39.48 20.16 -4.56
C CYS A 458 -40.17 19.28 -3.50
N ALA A 459 -39.40 18.77 -2.55
CA ALA A 459 -39.91 18.23 -1.28
C ALA A 459 -39.98 19.30 -0.18
N HIS A 460 -39.12 20.32 -0.27
CA HIS A 460 -38.97 21.39 0.72
C HIS A 460 -38.51 22.70 0.03
N PRO A 461 -38.84 23.91 0.52
CA PRO A 461 -39.76 24.21 1.64
C PRO A 461 -41.19 23.70 1.41
N GLU A 462 -41.94 23.50 2.50
CA GLU A 462 -43.31 22.95 2.44
C GLU A 462 -44.24 23.80 1.56
N SER A 463 -43.98 25.10 1.41
CA SER A 463 -44.68 26.02 0.51
C SER A 463 -44.50 25.73 -0.99
N LEU A 464 -43.41 25.05 -1.37
CA LEU A 464 -43.10 24.67 -2.76
C LEU A 464 -43.32 23.17 -3.03
N LYS A 465 -43.78 22.42 -2.02
CA LYS A 465 -43.82 20.95 -2.03
C LYS A 465 -44.70 20.39 -3.15
N GLY A 466 -44.16 19.42 -3.89
CA GLY A 466 -44.80 18.81 -5.07
C GLY A 466 -44.76 19.66 -6.34
N GLN A 467 -44.33 20.93 -6.29
CA GLN A 467 -44.14 21.75 -7.49
C GLN A 467 -42.89 21.31 -8.26
N SER A 468 -42.88 21.48 -9.58
CA SER A 468 -41.68 21.24 -10.38
C SER A 468 -40.67 22.37 -10.21
N ILE A 469 -39.38 22.06 -10.24
CA ILE A 469 -38.32 23.08 -10.17
C ILE A 469 -38.39 24.10 -11.34
N PHE A 470 -39.11 23.76 -12.43
CA PHE A 470 -39.35 24.63 -13.57
C PHE A 470 -40.59 25.54 -13.43
N SER A 471 -41.46 25.30 -12.45
CA SER A 471 -42.65 26.13 -12.18
C SER A 471 -42.48 27.11 -11.00
N VAL A 472 -41.42 26.93 -10.20
CA VAL A 472 -41.07 27.84 -9.09
C VAL A 472 -40.39 29.10 -9.64
N SER A 473 -40.76 30.29 -9.16
CA SER A 473 -40.14 31.54 -9.60
C SER A 473 -38.72 31.71 -9.01
N PRO A 474 -37.79 32.40 -9.70
CA PRO A 474 -36.42 32.59 -9.21
C PRO A 474 -36.33 33.23 -7.81
N GLU A 475 -37.33 34.00 -7.41
CA GLU A 475 -37.41 34.74 -6.15
C GLU A 475 -37.78 33.83 -4.97
N SER A 476 -38.52 32.75 -5.20
CA SER A 476 -38.92 31.79 -4.14
C SER A 476 -37.79 30.87 -3.67
N PHE A 477 -36.68 30.79 -4.42
CA PHE A 477 -35.48 30.05 -4.03
C PHE A 477 -34.63 30.87 -3.04
N VAL A 478 -35.02 30.82 -1.75
CA VAL A 478 -34.37 31.52 -0.62
C VAL A 478 -33.56 30.56 0.28
N CYS A 479 -32.69 31.08 1.15
CA CYS A 479 -31.88 30.29 2.09
C CYS A 479 -32.07 30.77 3.55
N ASP A 480 -33.29 31.18 3.90
CA ASP A 480 -33.62 31.73 5.22
C ASP A 480 -33.74 30.63 6.31
N ASP A 481 -33.67 29.36 5.88
CA ASP A 481 -33.72 28.16 6.71
C ASP A 481 -32.51 27.26 6.41
N LEU A 482 -32.02 26.53 7.42
CA LEU A 482 -30.86 25.63 7.34
C LEU A 482 -31.24 24.15 7.64
N PRO A 483 -32.15 23.53 6.87
CA PRO A 483 -32.69 22.21 7.21
C PRO A 483 -31.74 21.06 6.88
N LYS A 484 -30.71 21.30 6.04
CA LYS A 484 -29.55 20.38 5.85
C LYS A 484 -28.44 20.75 6.85
N PRO A 485 -27.71 19.78 7.44
CA PRO A 485 -26.69 20.11 8.44
C PRO A 485 -25.50 20.87 7.85
N GLN A 486 -25.02 21.87 8.57
CA GLN A 486 -23.85 22.67 8.23
C GLN A 486 -22.75 22.47 9.29
N ILE A 487 -21.56 22.03 8.87
CA ILE A 487 -20.40 21.90 9.76
C ILE A 487 -20.02 23.27 10.32
N ILE A 488 -19.93 23.37 11.65
CA ILE A 488 -19.41 24.52 12.39
C ILE A 488 -17.95 24.24 12.78
N THR A 489 -17.72 23.21 13.60
CA THR A 489 -16.37 22.83 14.05
C THR A 489 -15.78 21.77 13.13
N GLN A 490 -14.58 22.02 12.59
CA GLN A 490 -13.84 21.09 11.73
C GLN A 490 -12.84 20.26 12.58
N PRO A 491 -12.54 19.00 12.20
CA PRO A 491 -11.46 18.25 12.83
C PRO A 491 -10.09 18.78 12.41
N GLU A 492 -9.16 18.87 13.36
CA GLU A 492 -7.82 19.39 13.15
C GLU A 492 -6.80 18.29 12.81
N PRO A 493 -5.87 18.50 11.86
CA PRO A 493 -4.74 17.59 11.64
C PRO A 493 -3.93 17.38 12.92
N THR A 494 -3.57 16.14 13.21
CA THR A 494 -2.98 15.74 14.50
C THR A 494 -1.72 14.90 14.28
N MET A 495 -0.71 15.08 15.12
CA MET A 495 0.45 14.19 15.23
C MET A 495 0.34 13.40 16.52
N ALA A 496 0.54 12.09 16.46
CA ALA A 496 0.43 11.18 17.61
C ALA A 496 1.68 10.32 17.77
N VAL A 497 2.04 10.00 19.02
CA VAL A 497 3.05 8.98 19.33
C VAL A 497 2.34 7.64 19.53
N VAL A 498 2.93 6.55 19.03
CA VAL A 498 2.40 5.19 19.22
C VAL A 498 2.10 4.90 20.70
N GLY A 499 0.95 4.29 20.97
CA GLY A 499 0.45 3.98 22.30
C GLY A 499 -0.25 5.13 23.05
N LYS A 500 -0.33 6.34 22.46
CA LYS A 500 -1.14 7.44 23.03
C LYS A 500 -2.59 7.38 22.55
N ASP A 501 -3.50 7.92 23.37
CA ASP A 501 -4.90 8.16 23.01
C ASP A 501 -5.04 9.55 22.37
N ILE A 502 -5.85 9.66 21.31
CA ILE A 502 -6.19 10.93 20.66
C ILE A 502 -7.70 11.02 20.38
N ARG A 503 -8.16 12.24 20.06
CA ARG A 503 -9.55 12.51 19.68
C ARG A 503 -9.64 13.46 18.48
N PHE A 504 -10.59 13.22 17.59
CA PHE A 504 -11.00 14.18 16.55
C PHE A 504 -12.40 14.69 16.86
N THR A 505 -12.59 16.01 16.95
CA THR A 505 -13.88 16.66 17.22
C THR A 505 -14.46 17.25 15.94
N CYS A 506 -15.78 17.18 15.76
CA CYS A 506 -16.51 17.91 14.72
C CYS A 506 -17.90 18.30 15.24
N SER A 507 -18.40 19.49 14.88
CA SER A 507 -19.79 19.89 15.20
C SER A 507 -20.52 20.41 13.97
N ALA A 508 -21.84 20.25 13.95
CA ALA A 508 -22.72 20.80 12.92
C ALA A 508 -24.05 21.25 13.51
N ALA A 509 -24.67 22.25 12.87
CA ALA A 509 -26.00 22.70 13.20
C ALA A 509 -27.00 22.51 12.07
N SER A 510 -28.29 22.45 12.42
CA SER A 510 -29.41 22.57 11.50
C SER A 510 -30.60 23.21 12.21
N SER A 511 -31.43 23.94 11.47
CA SER A 511 -32.76 24.39 11.94
C SER A 511 -33.82 23.27 11.91
N SER A 512 -33.51 22.12 11.32
CA SER A 512 -34.42 20.98 11.29
C SER A 512 -34.41 20.22 12.62
N SER A 513 -35.61 19.88 13.10
CA SER A 513 -35.81 18.90 14.18
C SER A 513 -35.59 17.44 13.73
N SER A 514 -35.22 17.19 12.47
CA SER A 514 -34.79 15.87 12.01
C SER A 514 -33.54 15.43 12.79
N PRO A 515 -33.54 14.23 13.40
CA PRO A 515 -32.37 13.74 14.13
C PRO A 515 -31.15 13.64 13.19
N MET A 516 -30.00 14.05 13.70
CA MET A 516 -28.71 13.87 13.03
C MET A 516 -28.11 12.52 13.37
N THR A 517 -27.43 11.94 12.39
CA THR A 517 -26.67 10.70 12.46
C THR A 517 -25.22 10.97 12.06
N PHE A 518 -24.29 10.31 12.75
CA PHE A 518 -22.86 10.59 12.69
C PHE A 518 -22.13 9.37 12.17
N ALA A 519 -21.18 9.59 11.27
CA ALA A 519 -20.25 8.57 10.81
C ALA A 519 -18.89 9.20 10.59
N TRP A 520 -17.84 8.56 11.10
CA TRP A 520 -16.47 8.94 10.79
C TRP A 520 -15.93 8.08 9.66
N LYS A 521 -15.11 8.70 8.81
CA LYS A 521 -14.37 8.04 7.74
C LYS A 521 -12.88 8.09 8.03
N LYS A 522 -12.15 7.06 7.62
CA LYS A 522 -10.70 7.03 7.44
C LYS A 522 -10.39 6.78 5.97
N ASP A 523 -9.61 7.65 5.34
CA ASP A 523 -9.17 7.53 3.94
C ASP A 523 -10.31 7.28 2.93
N ASN A 524 -11.43 7.97 3.15
CA ASN A 524 -12.73 7.91 2.46
C ASN A 524 -13.68 6.76 2.91
N GLU A 525 -13.19 5.73 3.58
CA GLU A 525 -13.99 4.57 4.00
C GLU A 525 -14.64 4.79 5.37
N VAL A 526 -15.87 4.32 5.57
CA VAL A 526 -16.64 4.54 6.81
C VAL A 526 -16.18 3.57 7.91
N LEU A 527 -15.88 4.11 9.09
CA LEU A 527 -15.51 3.36 10.29
C LEU A 527 -16.77 2.76 10.93
N ALA A 528 -17.11 1.54 10.54
CA ALA A 528 -18.35 0.87 10.97
C ALA A 528 -18.51 0.73 12.50
N ASN A 529 -17.40 0.51 13.22
CA ASN A 529 -17.34 0.35 14.68
C ASN A 529 -16.48 1.45 15.31
N ALA A 530 -16.74 2.72 14.97
CA ALA A 530 -16.04 3.86 15.58
C ALA A 530 -16.37 3.99 17.08
N ASP A 531 -15.35 4.10 17.92
CA ASP A 531 -15.48 4.54 19.31
C ASP A 531 -15.75 6.05 19.28
N MET A 532 -17.01 6.47 19.44
CA MET A 532 -17.42 7.86 19.28
C MET A 532 -18.49 8.32 20.28
N GLU A 533 -18.24 9.48 20.88
CA GLU A 533 -19.18 10.19 21.74
C GLU A 533 -19.94 11.24 20.93
N ASN A 534 -21.25 11.39 21.16
CA ASN A 534 -22.11 12.29 20.41
C ASN A 534 -22.99 13.11 21.35
N PHE A 535 -22.82 14.42 21.33
CA PHE A 535 -23.47 15.40 22.20
C PHE A 535 -24.47 16.25 21.40
N ALA A 536 -25.59 16.59 22.01
CA ALA A 536 -26.61 17.49 21.45
C ALA A 536 -26.70 18.77 22.29
N HIS A 537 -26.64 19.93 21.63
CA HIS A 537 -26.73 21.24 22.25
C HIS A 537 -27.76 22.09 21.52
N VAL A 538 -28.79 22.56 22.23
CA VAL A 538 -29.77 23.51 21.68
C VAL A 538 -29.19 24.91 21.80
N ARG A 539 -28.95 25.60 20.67
CA ARG A 539 -28.40 26.95 20.72
C ARG A 539 -29.53 27.95 20.95
N ALA A 540 -29.59 28.50 22.17
CA ALA A 540 -30.70 29.31 22.65
C ALA A 540 -30.74 30.75 22.07
N GLN A 541 -31.03 30.85 20.78
CA GLN A 541 -31.82 31.95 20.22
C GLN A 541 -33.08 31.32 19.60
N ASP A 542 -34.22 31.56 20.24
CA ASP A 542 -35.56 31.07 19.90
C ASP A 542 -35.75 29.56 19.71
N GLY A 543 -34.78 28.73 20.13
CA GLY A 543 -34.91 27.27 20.23
C GLY A 543 -35.04 26.51 18.90
N LYS A 544 -34.80 27.16 17.76
CA LYS A 544 -34.98 26.56 16.43
C LYS A 544 -33.76 25.81 15.89
N VAL A 545 -32.56 26.05 16.42
CA VAL A 545 -31.32 25.50 15.88
C VAL A 545 -30.73 24.44 16.81
N MET A 546 -30.65 23.21 16.30
CA MET A 546 -30.01 22.07 16.93
C MET A 546 -28.55 22.01 16.50
N GLU A 547 -27.60 22.12 17.43
CA GLU A 547 -26.19 21.80 17.20
C GLU A 547 -25.87 20.42 17.79
N TYR A 548 -25.03 19.66 17.09
CA TYR A 548 -24.49 18.39 17.58
C TYR A 548 -22.99 18.35 17.40
N THR A 549 -22.30 17.80 18.41
CA THR A 549 -20.84 17.57 18.40
C THR A 549 -20.58 16.08 18.46
N THR A 550 -19.76 15.57 17.56
CA THR A 550 -19.26 14.19 17.55
C THR A 550 -17.76 14.18 17.80
N ILE A 551 -17.31 13.27 18.64
CA ILE A 551 -15.89 13.07 18.97
C ILE A 551 -15.55 11.63 18.62
N LEU A 552 -14.59 11.43 17.71
CA LEU A 552 -13.98 10.12 17.44
C LEU A 552 -12.81 9.92 18.39
N HIS A 553 -12.80 8.81 19.13
CA HIS A 553 -11.73 8.41 20.03
C HIS A 553 -10.87 7.35 19.34
N LEU A 554 -9.55 7.52 19.36
CA LEU A 554 -8.58 6.54 18.87
C LEU A 554 -7.63 6.23 20.02
N ARG A 555 -7.92 5.15 20.73
CA ARG A 555 -7.13 4.69 21.89
C ARG A 555 -5.92 3.88 21.42
N HIS A 556 -4.83 3.95 22.18
CA HIS A 556 -3.57 3.23 21.96
C HIS A 556 -3.12 3.26 20.47
N VAL A 557 -2.89 4.46 19.93
CA VAL A 557 -2.62 4.69 18.50
C VAL A 557 -1.51 3.79 17.97
N THR A 558 -1.76 3.16 16.82
CA THR A 558 -0.78 2.38 16.05
C THR A 558 -0.61 2.97 14.65
N PHE A 559 0.42 2.54 13.91
CA PHE A 559 0.59 2.93 12.49
C PHE A 559 -0.64 2.62 11.62
N GLY A 560 -1.41 1.56 11.94
CA GLY A 560 -2.65 1.24 11.22
C GLY A 560 -3.72 2.34 11.32
N HIS A 561 -3.61 3.24 12.29
CA HIS A 561 -4.48 4.41 12.41
C HIS A 561 -3.99 5.59 11.54
N GLU A 562 -2.76 5.63 11.03
CA GLU A 562 -2.34 6.76 10.19
C GLU A 562 -3.22 6.88 8.93
N GLY A 563 -3.72 8.08 8.64
CA GLY A 563 -4.69 8.29 7.58
C GLY A 563 -5.37 9.66 7.62
N ARG A 564 -6.31 9.86 6.69
CA ARG A 564 -7.12 11.09 6.60
C ARG A 564 -8.52 10.87 7.16
N TYR A 565 -8.80 11.45 8.31
CA TYR A 565 -10.07 11.37 9.03
C TYR A 565 -11.05 12.45 8.57
N GLN A 566 -12.32 12.09 8.44
CA GLN A 566 -13.39 13.00 8.03
C GLN A 566 -14.69 12.65 8.75
N CYS A 567 -15.37 13.65 9.29
CA CYS A 567 -16.70 13.50 9.85
C CYS A 567 -17.77 13.64 8.76
N VAL A 568 -18.81 12.82 8.84
CA VAL A 568 -20.01 12.86 8.01
C VAL A 568 -21.23 12.99 8.93
N ILE A 569 -21.99 14.06 8.77
CA ILE A 569 -23.19 14.33 9.57
C ILE A 569 -24.40 14.36 8.64
N THR A 570 -25.44 13.59 8.97
CA THR A 570 -26.58 13.34 8.08
C THR A 570 -27.91 13.46 8.81
N ASN A 571 -28.85 14.23 8.27
CA ASN A 571 -30.25 14.20 8.68
C ASN A 571 -31.14 13.84 7.45
N HIS A 572 -32.47 14.00 7.56
CA HIS A 572 -33.37 13.69 6.44
C HIS A 572 -33.06 14.50 5.16
N PHE A 573 -32.61 15.75 5.27
CA PHE A 573 -32.38 16.67 4.15
C PHE A 573 -31.03 16.44 3.44
N GLY A 574 -30.14 15.63 4.03
CA GLY A 574 -28.95 15.12 3.35
C GLY A 574 -27.73 14.98 4.25
N SER A 575 -26.62 14.58 3.62
CA SER A 575 -25.31 14.44 4.26
C SER A 575 -24.44 15.68 4.05
N THR A 576 -23.65 16.01 5.06
CA THR A 576 -22.63 17.07 5.05
C THR A 576 -21.29 16.49 5.52
N TYR A 577 -20.18 17.07 5.08
CA TYR A 577 -18.85 16.48 5.18
C TYR A 577 -17.85 17.50 5.72
N SER A 578 -17.03 17.11 6.69
CA SER A 578 -15.93 17.95 7.16
C SER A 578 -14.77 17.98 6.16
N HIS A 579 -13.80 18.85 6.43
CA HIS A 579 -12.46 18.73 5.86
C HIS A 579 -11.79 17.42 6.35
N LYS A 580 -10.76 16.99 5.61
CA LYS A 580 -9.99 15.78 5.90
C LYS A 580 -8.80 16.10 6.81
N ALA A 581 -8.92 15.81 8.10
CA ALA A 581 -7.83 15.93 9.06
C ALA A 581 -6.82 14.79 8.86
N ARG A 582 -5.54 15.11 8.65
CA ARG A 582 -4.50 14.07 8.61
C ARG A 582 -4.07 13.70 10.03
N LEU A 583 -4.07 12.40 10.34
CA LEU A 583 -3.24 11.84 11.40
C LEU A 583 -1.84 11.53 10.85
N ILE A 584 -0.80 11.79 11.63
CA ILE A 584 0.57 11.27 11.42
C ILE A 584 0.96 10.48 12.66
N VAL A 585 1.54 9.29 12.49
CA VAL A 585 1.94 8.42 13.61
C VAL A 585 3.45 8.30 13.70
N ASN A 586 3.99 8.72 14.84
CA ASN A 586 5.41 8.71 15.15
C ASN A 586 5.76 7.66 16.22
N VAL A 587 6.98 7.16 16.20
CA VAL A 587 7.54 6.26 17.22
C VAL A 587 8.70 6.97 17.91
N LEU A 588 8.63 7.06 19.24
CA LEU A 588 9.69 7.60 20.10
C LEU A 588 11.03 6.85 19.84
N PRO A 589 12.19 7.53 19.84
CA PRO A 589 13.45 6.84 19.59
C PRO A 589 13.75 5.78 20.66
N SER A 590 14.32 4.66 20.25
CA SER A 590 14.71 3.55 21.11
C SER A 590 16.10 3.04 20.70
N PHE A 591 17.02 2.94 21.65
CA PHE A 591 18.39 2.53 21.37
C PHE A 591 18.49 1.06 20.97
N THR A 592 19.12 0.80 19.82
CA THR A 592 19.61 -0.52 19.42
C THR A 592 21.05 -0.75 19.86
N LYS A 593 21.81 0.33 20.08
CA LYS A 593 23.13 0.32 20.74
C LYS A 593 23.24 1.54 21.66
N ILE A 594 23.86 1.34 22.83
CA ILE A 594 24.24 2.41 23.75
C ILE A 594 25.76 2.40 23.98
N PRO A 595 26.38 3.55 24.30
CA PRO A 595 27.77 3.55 24.72
C PRO A 595 27.92 2.84 26.07
N HIS A 596 29.11 2.28 26.30
CA HIS A 596 29.48 1.59 27.53
C HIS A 596 30.80 2.18 28.07
N ASP A 597 30.99 2.15 29.39
CA ASP A 597 32.21 2.65 30.03
C ASP A 597 33.47 1.99 29.42
N LEU A 598 34.46 2.82 29.07
CA LEU A 598 35.65 2.39 28.33
C LEU A 598 36.92 2.85 29.03
N ALA A 599 37.80 1.90 29.35
CA ALA A 599 39.06 2.15 30.05
C ALA A 599 40.26 1.70 29.20
N ILE A 600 41.04 2.65 28.69
CA ILE A 600 42.07 2.42 27.67
C ILE A 600 43.38 3.17 27.96
N ARG A 601 44.45 2.86 27.22
CA ARG A 601 45.75 3.55 27.33
C ARG A 601 45.83 4.76 26.38
N THR A 602 46.65 5.75 26.74
CA THR A 602 47.02 6.85 25.83
C THR A 602 47.58 6.33 24.50
N GLY A 603 47.35 7.07 23.41
CA GLY A 603 47.76 6.71 22.05
C GLY A 603 46.90 5.64 21.36
N THR A 604 46.03 4.93 22.08
CA THR A 604 45.08 3.97 21.48
C THR A 604 43.87 4.67 20.85
N THR A 605 42.91 3.91 20.33
CA THR A 605 41.66 4.43 19.74
C THR A 605 40.47 4.05 20.60
N ALA A 606 39.67 5.03 21.03
CA ALA A 606 38.38 4.80 21.66
C ALA A 606 37.32 4.52 20.59
N ARG A 607 36.40 3.61 20.89
CA ARG A 607 35.20 3.32 20.09
C ARG A 607 33.99 3.36 21.02
N LEU A 608 33.07 4.30 20.78
CA LEU A 608 31.76 4.35 21.43
C LEU A 608 30.70 4.09 20.35
N GLU A 609 29.75 3.21 20.62
CA GLU A 609 28.66 2.92 19.68
C GLU A 609 27.37 3.56 20.19
N CYS A 610 26.57 4.14 19.31
CA CYS A 610 25.23 4.61 19.68
C CYS A 610 24.32 4.63 18.46
N ALA A 611 23.33 3.74 18.49
CA ALA A 611 22.38 3.50 17.41
C ALA A 611 20.97 3.58 17.98
N ALA A 612 20.04 4.21 17.26
CA ALA A 612 18.64 4.26 17.67
C ALA A 612 17.69 4.08 16.47
N THR A 613 16.57 3.45 16.75
CA THR A 613 15.44 3.29 15.82
C THR A 613 14.27 4.15 16.25
N GLY A 614 13.40 4.54 15.33
CA GLY A 614 12.25 5.39 15.59
C GLY A 614 11.58 5.84 14.29
N HIS A 615 10.44 6.52 14.38
CA HIS A 615 9.77 7.08 13.21
C HIS A 615 9.31 8.53 13.46
N PRO A 616 9.78 9.53 12.69
CA PRO A 616 10.85 9.47 11.70
C PRO A 616 12.19 8.96 12.28
N ASN A 617 13.14 8.56 11.44
CA ASN A 617 14.45 8.08 11.90
C ASN A 617 15.11 9.12 12.84
N PRO A 618 15.64 8.70 14.00
CA PRO A 618 16.21 9.63 14.96
C PRO A 618 17.57 10.16 14.49
N GLN A 619 17.84 11.43 14.83
CA GLN A 619 19.16 12.01 14.72
C GLN A 619 19.96 11.71 15.98
N ILE A 620 21.21 11.27 15.81
CA ILE A 620 22.15 11.00 16.90
C ILE A 620 23.03 12.23 17.14
N ALA A 621 23.12 12.67 18.39
CA ALA A 621 24.01 13.74 18.84
C ALA A 621 24.81 13.29 20.06
N TRP A 622 26.05 13.78 20.17
CA TRP A 622 26.95 13.48 21.30
C TRP A 622 27.27 14.74 22.09
N GLN A 623 27.47 14.58 23.39
CA GLN A 623 27.99 15.59 24.31
C GLN A 623 29.13 15.00 25.15
N LYS A 624 30.07 15.85 25.58
CA LYS A 624 31.13 15.52 26.55
C LYS A 624 30.97 16.42 27.78
N ASP A 625 30.89 15.81 28.95
CA ASP A 625 30.75 16.49 30.26
C ASP A 625 29.57 17.50 30.30
N GLY A 626 28.50 17.19 29.56
CA GLY A 626 27.31 18.06 29.39
C GLY A 626 27.46 19.20 28.38
N GLY A 627 28.62 19.35 27.76
CA GLY A 627 28.90 20.34 26.71
C GLY A 627 29.11 19.75 25.32
N THR A 628 29.40 20.62 24.36
CA THR A 628 29.69 20.26 22.95
C THR A 628 31.14 20.55 22.54
N ASP A 629 32.03 20.90 23.48
CA ASP A 629 33.48 20.96 23.20
C ASP A 629 34.11 19.57 23.37
N PHE A 630 34.89 19.17 22.37
CA PHE A 630 35.59 17.90 22.32
C PHE A 630 37.05 18.20 21.95
N PRO A 631 38.02 17.98 22.86
CA PRO A 631 39.45 18.18 22.55
C PRO A 631 39.89 17.41 21.31
N ALA A 632 39.47 16.14 21.19
CA ALA A 632 39.64 15.33 19.98
C ALA A 632 39.06 15.93 18.68
N ALA A 633 37.98 16.71 18.71
CA ALA A 633 37.45 17.36 17.51
C ALA A 633 38.34 18.51 17.05
N ARG A 634 38.83 19.32 17.99
CA ARG A 634 39.75 20.44 17.72
C ARG A 634 41.05 19.95 17.06
N GLU A 635 41.51 18.76 17.45
CA GLU A 635 42.69 18.10 16.87
C GLU A 635 42.39 17.16 15.70
N ARG A 636 41.14 17.09 15.22
CA ARG A 636 40.68 16.20 14.13
C ARG A 636 40.91 14.70 14.38
N ARG A 637 41.07 14.29 15.64
CA ARG A 637 41.17 12.89 16.10
C ARG A 637 39.80 12.21 16.23
N MET A 638 38.73 13.00 16.29
CA MET A 638 37.34 12.56 16.39
C MET A 638 36.75 12.25 15.01
N HIS A 639 36.18 11.05 14.85
CA HIS A 639 35.56 10.59 13.60
C HIS A 639 34.19 9.97 13.87
N VAL A 640 33.22 10.28 12.99
CA VAL A 640 31.88 9.68 12.97
C VAL A 640 31.73 8.96 11.63
N MET A 641 31.37 7.69 11.65
CA MET A 641 31.10 6.92 10.43
C MET A 641 29.59 6.87 10.20
N PRO A 642 29.05 7.49 9.13
CA PRO A 642 27.60 7.69 8.97
C PRO A 642 26.78 6.39 8.91
N ASP A 643 27.37 5.31 8.41
CA ASP A 643 26.67 4.05 8.10
C ASP A 643 26.75 2.99 9.23
N ASP A 644 27.59 3.21 10.24
CA ASP A 644 27.97 2.18 11.25
C ASP A 644 27.39 2.42 12.67
N ASP A 645 26.77 3.59 12.91
CA ASP A 645 26.36 4.09 14.23
C ASP A 645 27.51 4.20 15.27
N VAL A 646 28.73 4.53 14.79
CA VAL A 646 29.95 4.49 15.61
C VAL A 646 30.69 5.82 15.64
N PHE A 647 31.11 6.17 16.85
CA PHE A 647 31.94 7.30 17.22
C PHE A 647 33.34 6.81 17.61
N PHE A 648 34.38 7.39 16.99
CA PHE A 648 35.78 7.07 17.29
C PHE A 648 36.55 8.30 17.77
N ILE A 649 37.48 8.11 18.70
CA ILE A 649 38.58 9.04 18.97
C ILE A 649 39.89 8.29 18.76
N THR A 650 40.69 8.71 17.79
CA THR A 650 42.03 8.17 17.55
C THR A 650 43.07 8.85 18.45
N ASN A 651 44.21 8.19 18.68
CA ASN A 651 45.36 8.72 19.43
C ASN A 651 44.91 9.41 20.76
N VAL A 652 44.21 8.65 21.59
CA VAL A 652 43.49 9.16 22.78
C VAL A 652 44.46 9.75 23.80
N LYS A 653 44.08 10.88 24.39
CA LYS A 653 44.84 11.62 25.41
C LYS A 653 44.07 11.72 26.73
N ILE A 654 44.77 12.11 27.79
CA ILE A 654 44.17 12.35 29.12
C ILE A 654 43.05 13.41 29.07
N GLU A 655 43.16 14.43 28.20
CA GLU A 655 42.13 15.47 28.01
C GLU A 655 40.81 14.95 27.39
N ASP A 656 40.83 13.80 26.72
CA ASP A 656 39.62 13.17 26.19
C ASP A 656 38.82 12.44 27.30
N MET A 657 39.38 12.24 28.50
CA MET A 657 38.68 11.64 29.63
C MET A 657 37.42 12.46 30.00
N GLY A 658 36.30 11.78 30.26
CA GLY A 658 35.05 12.44 30.65
C GLY A 658 33.81 11.57 30.48
N LEU A 659 32.64 12.15 30.76
CA LEU A 659 31.32 11.55 30.56
C LEU A 659 30.81 11.88 29.15
N TYR A 660 30.66 10.86 28.32
CA TYR A 660 30.12 10.95 26.97
C TYR A 660 28.63 10.59 26.98
N SER A 661 27.78 11.54 26.61
CA SER A 661 26.32 11.37 26.56
C SER A 661 25.88 11.31 25.11
N CYS A 662 25.36 10.17 24.67
CA CYS A 662 24.65 10.04 23.40
C CYS A 662 23.17 10.43 23.58
N THR A 663 22.61 11.14 22.62
CA THR A 663 21.21 11.55 22.58
C THR A 663 20.61 11.21 21.21
N ALA A 664 19.48 10.50 21.20
CA ALA A 664 18.73 10.16 19.99
C ALA A 664 17.39 10.89 19.98
N GLN A 665 17.11 11.69 18.94
CA GLN A 665 15.94 12.58 18.88
C GLN A 665 15.19 12.49 17.55
N ASN A 666 13.85 12.48 17.63
CA ASN A 666 12.95 12.73 16.51
C ASN A 666 11.72 13.56 16.95
N SER A 667 10.74 13.73 16.06
CA SER A 667 9.50 14.48 16.33
C SER A 667 8.47 13.76 17.23
N ALA A 668 8.77 12.59 17.80
CA ALA A 668 8.03 12.00 18.93
C ALA A 668 8.71 12.27 20.28
N GLY A 669 9.99 12.64 20.31
CA GLY A 669 10.73 12.94 21.52
C GLY A 669 12.19 12.51 21.45
N THR A 670 12.79 12.35 22.64
CA THR A 670 14.24 12.20 22.81
C THR A 670 14.55 11.15 23.87
N VAL A 671 15.62 10.38 23.69
CA VAL A 671 16.22 9.50 24.70
C VAL A 671 17.74 9.73 24.76
N SER A 672 18.36 9.47 25.92
CA SER A 672 19.80 9.64 26.13
C SER A 672 20.41 8.47 26.90
N ALA A 673 21.69 8.19 26.64
CA ALA A 673 22.48 7.16 27.29
C ALA A 673 23.94 7.62 27.44
N ASN A 674 24.57 7.33 28.58
CA ASN A 674 25.86 7.90 28.97
C ASN A 674 26.90 6.80 29.21
N ALA A 675 28.18 7.13 28.96
CA ALA A 675 29.33 6.29 29.29
C ALA A 675 30.56 7.12 29.66
N THR A 676 31.45 6.56 30.47
CA THR A 676 32.65 7.20 30.98
C THR A 676 33.87 6.72 30.20
N LEU A 677 34.61 7.64 29.57
CA LEU A 677 35.91 7.35 28.97
C LEU A 677 37.01 7.59 30.02
N THR A 678 37.70 6.53 30.43
CA THR A 678 38.86 6.56 31.33
C THR A 678 40.14 6.30 30.55
N VAL A 679 41.13 7.19 30.68
CA VAL A 679 42.39 7.13 29.94
C VAL A 679 43.56 6.98 30.91
N PHE A 680 44.31 5.88 30.79
CA PHE A 680 45.50 5.59 31.58
C PHE A 680 46.79 5.86 30.79
N GLU A 681 47.87 6.20 31.49
CA GLU A 681 49.18 6.53 30.92
C GLU A 681 50.28 5.79 31.71
N THR A 682 51.22 5.17 30.99
CA THR A 682 52.38 4.48 31.59
C THR A 682 53.31 5.46 32.31
N PRO A 683 54.05 5.02 33.34
CA PRO A 683 54.94 5.92 34.06
C PRO A 683 56.11 6.31 33.15
N SER A 684 56.46 7.59 33.08
CA SER A 684 57.60 8.07 32.30
C SER A 684 58.26 9.30 32.95
N LEU A 685 59.57 9.48 32.73
CA LEU A 685 60.27 10.65 33.26
C LEU A 685 59.96 11.93 32.46
N VAL A 686 59.61 13.00 33.18
CA VAL A 686 59.36 14.35 32.63
C VAL A 686 60.67 15.06 32.27
N VAL A 687 61.76 14.70 32.96
CA VAL A 687 63.13 15.21 32.71
C VAL A 687 64.08 14.02 32.87
N PRO A 688 65.03 13.78 31.95
CA PRO A 688 66.05 12.76 32.13
C PRO A 688 66.83 12.93 33.43
N LEU A 689 67.20 11.82 34.07
CA LEU A 689 67.99 11.83 35.29
C LEU A 689 69.47 12.04 34.93
N GLU A 690 70.05 13.17 35.33
CA GLU A 690 71.42 13.56 34.97
C GLU A 690 72.49 13.04 35.95
N ASP A 691 73.65 12.64 35.43
CA ASP A 691 74.87 12.42 36.20
C ASP A 691 75.30 13.69 36.95
N ARG A 692 75.94 13.54 38.12
CA ARG A 692 76.40 14.67 38.93
C ARG A 692 77.81 14.48 39.47
N VAL A 693 78.60 15.55 39.38
CA VAL A 693 79.95 15.65 39.93
C VAL A 693 79.94 16.69 41.03
N VAL A 694 80.36 16.32 42.24
CA VAL A 694 80.22 17.14 43.47
C VAL A 694 81.47 17.00 44.34
N SER A 695 81.86 18.04 45.07
CA SER A 695 83.04 18.02 45.93
C SER A 695 82.73 17.36 47.27
N MET A 696 83.71 16.66 47.85
CA MET A 696 83.58 16.06 49.18
C MET A 696 83.19 17.11 50.23
N GLY A 697 82.11 16.85 50.97
CA GLY A 697 81.53 17.74 51.98
C GLY A 697 80.40 18.65 51.49
N GLU A 698 80.18 18.77 50.18
CA GLU A 698 79.03 19.51 49.62
C GLU A 698 77.70 18.71 49.79
N THR A 699 76.59 19.28 49.31
CA THR A 699 75.27 18.62 49.30
C THR A 699 74.79 18.49 47.86
N VAL A 700 74.37 17.28 47.46
CA VAL A 700 73.81 17.01 46.12
C VAL A 700 72.31 16.78 46.20
N ALA A 701 71.59 17.16 45.15
CA ALA A 701 70.19 16.84 44.95
C ALA A 701 69.98 16.18 43.58
N LEU A 702 69.48 14.94 43.58
CA LEU A 702 69.10 14.20 42.37
C LEU A 702 67.59 14.34 42.17
N GLN A 703 67.17 14.80 41.00
CA GLN A 703 65.76 15.06 40.69
C GLN A 703 65.19 13.99 39.76
N CYS A 704 64.11 13.34 40.19
CA CYS A 704 63.33 12.42 39.38
C CYS A 704 61.87 12.89 39.38
N LYS A 705 61.45 13.52 38.28
CA LYS A 705 60.06 13.94 38.04
C LYS A 705 59.43 12.97 37.05
N ALA A 706 58.25 12.46 37.37
CA ALA A 706 57.55 11.47 36.54
C ALA A 706 56.08 11.86 36.31
N THR A 707 55.57 11.52 35.13
CA THR A 707 54.15 11.57 34.75
C THR A 707 53.61 10.15 34.57
N GLY A 708 52.30 10.02 34.35
CA GLY A 708 51.58 8.77 34.23
C GLY A 708 50.24 8.83 34.97
N ASN A 709 49.28 8.03 34.52
CA ASN A 709 47.95 7.92 35.11
C ASN A 709 47.56 6.45 35.28
N PRO A 710 47.43 5.91 36.52
CA PRO A 710 47.54 6.60 37.81
C PRO A 710 48.93 7.19 38.09
N THR A 711 48.99 8.23 38.93
CA THR A 711 50.22 8.93 39.30
C THR A 711 51.30 7.97 39.80
N PRO A 712 52.53 8.01 39.25
CA PRO A 712 53.54 7.01 39.56
C PRO A 712 54.12 7.14 40.98
N ARG A 713 54.33 5.98 41.62
CA ARG A 713 55.12 5.84 42.84
C ARG A 713 56.61 5.81 42.50
N ILE A 714 57.36 6.75 43.08
CA ILE A 714 58.81 6.92 42.88
C ILE A 714 59.58 6.24 44.01
N THR A 715 60.60 5.44 43.66
CA THR A 715 61.51 4.75 44.58
C THR A 715 62.96 5.02 44.15
N TRP A 716 63.82 5.42 45.08
CA TRP A 716 65.26 5.55 44.81
C TRP A 716 66.01 4.29 45.25
N LEU A 717 66.99 3.88 44.45
CA LEU A 717 67.91 2.80 44.74
C LEU A 717 69.36 3.26 44.53
N LYS A 718 70.30 2.62 45.22
CA LYS A 718 71.75 2.73 44.96
C LYS A 718 72.35 1.34 44.92
N GLY A 719 73.18 1.05 43.90
CA GLY A 719 73.77 -0.28 43.73
C GLY A 719 72.73 -1.42 43.71
N GLY A 720 71.55 -1.15 43.14
CA GLY A 720 70.42 -2.09 43.08
C GLY A 720 69.61 -2.29 44.37
N ARG A 721 69.91 -1.58 45.47
CA ARG A 721 69.15 -1.66 46.73
C ARG A 721 68.35 -0.39 47.02
N PRO A 722 67.08 -0.47 47.48
CA PRO A 722 66.30 0.71 47.86
C PRO A 722 67.01 1.56 48.93
N LEU A 723 66.95 2.88 48.77
CA LEU A 723 67.47 3.84 49.74
C LEU A 723 66.39 4.18 50.77
N SER A 724 66.75 4.08 52.04
CA SER A 724 65.95 4.55 53.17
C SER A 724 66.38 5.94 53.63
N LEU A 725 65.50 6.64 54.35
CA LEU A 725 65.84 7.88 55.05
C LEU A 725 67.01 7.64 56.02
N THR A 726 67.99 8.54 56.04
CA THR A 726 69.09 8.56 57.02
C THR A 726 69.38 10.00 57.44
N GLU A 727 70.29 10.20 58.39
CA GLU A 727 70.75 11.53 58.82
C GLU A 727 71.37 12.37 57.68
N ARG A 728 71.76 11.74 56.56
CA ARG A 728 72.35 12.41 55.39
C ARG A 728 71.54 12.27 54.11
N HIS A 729 70.72 11.22 53.96
CA HIS A 729 69.86 11.01 52.78
C HIS A 729 68.43 11.39 53.11
N HIS A 730 67.93 12.48 52.50
CA HIS A 730 66.59 13.01 52.68
C HIS A 730 65.79 12.95 51.39
N PHE A 731 64.47 12.81 51.50
CA PHE A 731 63.54 12.76 50.37
C PHE A 731 62.48 13.86 50.52
N THR A 732 62.11 14.50 49.41
CA THR A 732 60.92 15.37 49.38
C THR A 732 59.64 14.53 49.38
N PRO A 733 58.47 15.11 49.71
CA PRO A 733 57.18 14.47 49.47
C PRO A 733 57.06 13.92 48.04
N GLY A 734 56.48 12.73 47.90
CA GLY A 734 56.40 12.01 46.62
C GLY A 734 57.74 11.49 46.09
N ASN A 735 58.83 11.56 46.87
CA ASN A 735 60.19 11.11 46.53
C ASN A 735 60.80 11.76 45.26
N GLN A 736 60.27 12.89 44.76
CA GLN A 736 60.73 13.51 43.51
C GLN A 736 62.16 14.08 43.56
N LEU A 737 62.69 14.32 44.76
CA LEU A 737 64.07 14.74 44.99
C LEU A 737 64.68 13.85 46.09
N LEU A 738 65.86 13.31 45.81
CA LEU A 738 66.78 12.73 46.78
C LEU A 738 67.90 13.74 47.05
N ILE A 739 68.03 14.17 48.30
CA ILE A 739 69.08 15.09 48.76
C ILE A 739 70.07 14.31 49.61
N VAL A 740 71.35 14.32 49.24
CA VAL A 740 72.44 13.71 50.03
C VAL A 740 73.33 14.83 50.57
N GLN A 741 73.31 15.01 51.89
CA GLN A 741 74.07 16.03 52.62
C GLN A 741 75.45 15.52 53.05
N ASN A 742 76.42 16.44 53.11
CA ASN A 742 77.80 16.18 53.52
C ASN A 742 78.36 14.93 52.79
N VAL A 743 78.49 15.06 51.47
CA VAL A 743 78.81 13.98 50.54
C VAL A 743 80.22 13.41 50.82
N VAL A 744 80.30 12.13 51.16
CA VAL A 744 81.54 11.37 51.44
C VAL A 744 81.84 10.37 50.32
N VAL A 745 83.06 9.88 50.19
CA VAL A 745 83.50 9.06 49.04
C VAL A 745 82.63 7.81 48.83
N GLU A 746 82.11 7.22 49.91
CA GLU A 746 81.19 6.09 49.91
C GLU A 746 79.82 6.42 49.30
N ASP A 747 79.46 7.70 49.18
CA ASP A 747 78.25 8.15 48.49
C ASP A 747 78.36 8.02 46.97
N ALA A 748 79.57 7.92 46.39
CA ALA A 748 79.72 7.74 44.94
C ALA A 748 79.06 6.45 44.42
N GLY A 749 78.75 6.43 43.12
CA GLY A 749 78.16 5.29 42.43
C GLY A 749 76.85 5.61 41.70
N GLN A 750 76.25 4.58 41.11
CA GLN A 750 75.01 4.71 40.36
C GLN A 750 73.80 4.72 41.29
N TYR A 751 73.09 5.84 41.27
CA TYR A 751 71.74 6.00 41.80
C TYR A 751 70.74 5.67 40.69
N THR A 752 69.63 5.02 41.06
CA THR A 752 68.55 4.65 40.14
C THR A 752 67.24 5.20 40.69
N CYS A 753 66.50 5.92 39.85
CA CYS A 753 65.10 6.22 40.11
C CYS A 753 64.24 5.15 39.43
N GLU A 754 63.41 4.45 40.19
CA GLU A 754 62.40 3.52 39.73
C GLU A 754 61.02 4.16 39.89
N ILE A 755 60.27 4.27 38.79
CA ILE A 755 58.95 4.90 38.76
C ILE A 755 57.91 3.87 38.31
N SER A 756 56.81 3.76 39.04
CA SER A 756 55.89 2.61 38.90
C SER A 756 54.43 3.01 39.05
N ASN A 757 53.56 2.48 38.19
CA ASN A 757 52.10 2.54 38.35
C ASN A 757 51.45 1.21 37.94
N THR A 758 50.11 1.14 37.90
CA THR A 758 49.37 -0.09 37.58
C THR A 758 49.57 -0.60 36.15
N LEU A 759 50.17 0.19 35.24
CA LEU A 759 50.45 -0.19 33.86
C LEU A 759 51.88 -0.71 33.61
N GLY A 760 52.83 -0.48 34.53
CA GLY A 760 54.24 -0.85 34.37
C GLY A 760 55.21 -0.09 35.29
N THR A 761 56.51 -0.27 35.04
CA THR A 761 57.62 0.36 35.77
C THR A 761 58.72 0.79 34.80
N GLU A 762 59.19 2.03 34.91
CA GLU A 762 60.36 2.57 34.19
C GLU A 762 61.51 2.84 35.18
N ARG A 763 62.75 2.85 34.69
CA ARG A 763 63.94 3.16 35.49
C ARG A 763 64.87 4.13 34.76
N ALA A 764 65.38 5.12 35.48
CA ALA A 764 66.44 6.00 35.04
C ALA A 764 67.62 5.94 36.00
N HIS A 765 68.83 6.21 35.51
CA HIS A 765 70.07 6.10 36.27
C HIS A 765 70.85 7.43 36.25
N SER A 766 71.59 7.71 37.33
CA SER A 766 72.56 8.80 37.42
C SER A 766 73.77 8.35 38.20
N GLN A 767 74.96 8.62 37.66
CA GLN A 767 76.23 8.40 38.30
C GLN A 767 76.59 9.62 39.17
N LEU A 768 76.71 9.40 40.48
CA LEU A 768 77.31 10.37 41.39
C LEU A 768 78.83 10.14 41.43
N SER A 769 79.59 11.15 41.03
CA SER A 769 81.06 11.17 41.11
C SER A 769 81.52 12.25 42.09
N ILE A 770 82.53 11.93 42.90
CA ILE A 770 82.95 12.79 44.02
C ILE A 770 84.39 13.22 43.83
N LEU A 771 84.62 14.54 43.89
CA LEU A 771 85.96 15.12 43.80
C LEU A 771 86.56 15.36 45.20
N PRO A 772 87.84 15.03 45.44
CA PRO A 772 88.53 15.41 46.67
C PRO A 772 88.52 16.93 46.87
N ALA A 773 88.29 17.38 48.10
CA ALA A 773 88.25 18.81 48.42
C ALA A 773 89.60 19.50 48.05
N PRO A 774 89.61 20.55 47.21
CA PRO A 774 90.84 21.10 46.67
C PRO A 774 91.66 21.87 47.72
N GLY A 775 92.94 21.51 47.84
CA GLY A 775 93.90 22.23 48.70
C GLY A 775 94.09 23.68 48.26
N CYS A 776 93.87 24.62 49.17
CA CYS A 776 93.73 26.04 48.84
C CYS A 776 95.08 26.79 48.75
N ARG A 777 95.29 27.53 47.66
CA ARG A 777 96.25 28.64 47.59
C ARG A 777 95.62 29.79 46.80
N LYS A 778 95.65 31.01 47.34
CA LYS A 778 95.01 32.20 46.77
C LYS A 778 95.91 32.88 45.75
N ASP A 779 95.34 33.34 44.63
CA ASP A 779 95.14 34.77 44.33
C ASP A 779 94.39 34.95 42.99
N GLY A 780 93.87 36.14 42.71
CA GLY A 780 93.27 36.47 41.40
C GLY A 780 91.74 36.69 41.36
N THR A 781 91.31 37.86 41.83
CA THR A 781 90.21 38.70 41.29
C THR A 781 88.99 38.05 40.59
N THR A 782 87.79 38.41 41.08
CA THR A 782 86.72 39.02 40.25
C THR A 782 85.70 39.70 41.16
N VAL A 783 85.39 40.98 40.95
CA VAL A 783 84.19 41.60 41.53
C VAL A 783 83.00 41.19 40.66
N GLY A 784 82.19 40.25 41.14
CA GLY A 784 80.92 39.89 40.51
C GLY A 784 79.84 40.88 40.93
N ILE A 785 79.24 41.60 39.96
CA ILE A 785 78.10 42.47 40.23
C ILE A 785 76.87 41.58 40.51
N PHE A 786 76.21 41.81 41.64
CA PHE A 786 74.96 41.14 41.99
C PHE A 786 73.77 41.94 41.41
N THR A 787 73.08 41.37 40.42
CA THR A 787 71.80 41.92 39.96
C THR A 787 70.67 41.32 40.80
N ILE A 788 70.03 42.12 41.66
CA ILE A 788 68.87 41.71 42.46
C ILE A 788 67.60 42.11 41.71
N ALA A 789 66.88 41.15 41.15
CA ALA A 789 65.57 41.34 40.56
C ALA A 789 64.49 41.05 41.60
N VAL A 790 63.70 42.07 41.98
CA VAL A 790 62.56 41.91 42.90
C VAL A 790 61.28 41.84 42.07
N VAL A 791 60.68 40.65 41.95
CA VAL A 791 59.43 40.45 41.19
C VAL A 791 58.27 40.34 42.16
N CYS A 792 57.23 41.15 41.96
CA CYS A 792 55.98 41.05 42.70
C CYS A 792 55.03 40.10 41.95
N SER A 793 54.57 39.04 42.61
CA SER A 793 53.64 38.06 42.05
C SER A 793 52.34 38.08 42.85
N ILE A 794 51.20 38.15 42.15
CA ILE A 794 49.88 38.00 42.77
C ILE A 794 49.53 36.52 42.79
N VAL A 795 49.31 35.96 43.99
CA VAL A 795 48.69 34.64 44.14
C VAL A 795 47.30 34.85 44.72
N LEU A 796 46.29 34.57 43.89
CA LEU A 796 44.84 34.75 44.13
C LEU A 796 44.44 36.21 44.46
N THR A 797 44.79 36.73 45.64
CA THR A 797 44.46 38.11 46.07
C THR A 797 45.58 38.82 46.86
N SER A 798 46.77 38.23 46.98
CA SER A 798 47.87 38.80 47.78
C SER A 798 49.16 38.98 46.98
N LEU A 799 49.85 40.08 47.23
CA LEU A 799 51.14 40.46 46.62
C LEU A 799 52.31 39.83 47.40
N VAL A 800 53.12 38.99 46.74
CA VAL A 800 54.34 38.41 47.31
C VAL A 800 55.55 38.84 46.49
N TRP A 801 56.59 39.33 47.17
CA TRP A 801 57.85 39.76 46.55
C TRP A 801 58.88 38.63 46.60
N VAL A 802 59.50 38.31 45.46
CA VAL A 802 60.61 37.35 45.38
C VAL A 802 61.86 38.05 44.82
N CYS A 803 62.96 37.99 45.57
CA CYS A 803 64.27 38.49 45.14
C CYS A 803 65.06 37.37 44.48
N ILE A 804 65.33 37.47 43.17
CA ILE A 804 66.20 36.56 42.43
C ILE A 804 67.53 37.27 42.17
N ILE A 805 68.65 36.57 42.38
CA ILE A 805 70.01 37.09 42.15
C ILE A 805 70.75 36.14 41.22
N TYR A 806 71.30 36.66 40.12
CA TYR A 806 72.07 35.89 39.15
C TYR A 806 73.33 36.65 38.68
N GLN A 807 74.31 35.91 38.15
CA GLN A 807 75.64 36.41 37.79
C GLN A 807 76.07 35.85 36.43
N THR A 808 76.36 36.73 35.47
CA THR A 808 76.79 36.34 34.11
C THR A 808 78.29 36.52 33.91
N ARG A 809 78.92 35.56 33.24
CA ARG A 809 80.22 35.74 32.55
C ARG A 809 80.03 35.44 31.06
N LYS A 810 80.69 36.22 30.19
CA LYS A 810 80.64 36.08 28.74
C LYS A 810 82.07 36.09 28.18
N LYS A 811 82.34 35.22 27.21
CA LYS A 811 83.41 35.42 26.23
C LYS A 811 82.92 34.95 24.85
N SER A 812 83.52 35.49 23.79
CA SER A 812 83.14 35.34 22.39
C SER A 812 84.15 34.50 21.62
N GLU A 813 83.73 33.92 20.49
CA GLU A 813 84.41 34.08 19.19
C GLU A 813 83.49 33.59 18.04
N GLU A 814 83.90 33.87 16.80
CA GLU A 814 83.05 33.96 15.60
C GLU A 814 83.93 33.75 14.33
N TYR A 815 83.46 33.01 13.31
CA TYR A 815 83.89 32.96 11.87
C TYR A 815 83.50 31.59 11.23
N SER A 816 83.48 31.36 9.91
CA SER A 816 83.04 32.19 8.75
C SER A 816 83.01 31.37 7.43
N VAL A 817 81.97 31.59 6.62
CA VAL A 817 81.87 31.58 5.12
C VAL A 817 82.73 30.64 4.25
N THR A 818 82.06 29.83 3.41
CA THR A 818 82.31 29.43 2.00
C THR A 818 81.32 28.28 1.64
N ASN A 819 80.98 27.85 0.41
CA ASN A 819 80.88 28.35 -0.99
C ASN A 819 80.02 27.29 -1.78
N THR A 820 79.44 27.43 -2.98
CA THR A 820 79.45 28.44 -4.08
C THR A 820 78.12 28.34 -4.88
N ASP A 821 78.02 29.02 -6.04
CA ASP A 821 76.95 29.01 -7.07
C ASP A 821 76.70 27.62 -7.72
N GLU A 822 75.68 27.35 -8.58
CA GLU A 822 74.64 28.16 -9.29
C GLU A 822 73.51 27.16 -9.70
N THR A 823 72.18 27.41 -9.65
CA THR A 823 71.40 28.21 -10.62
C THR A 823 69.89 28.31 -10.27
N ILE A 824 69.33 29.43 -10.71
CA ILE A 824 67.93 29.93 -10.80
C ILE A 824 66.90 28.93 -11.38
N VAL A 825 65.55 28.95 -11.17
CA VAL A 825 64.55 29.42 -10.15
C VAL A 825 63.21 28.72 -10.53
N PRO A 826 62.34 28.25 -9.60
CA PRO A 826 61.02 27.65 -9.90
C PRO A 826 59.90 28.70 -10.07
N PRO A 827 58.68 28.34 -10.53
CA PRO A 827 57.60 28.08 -9.56
C PRO A 827 56.45 27.13 -10.03
N ASP A 828 55.36 27.16 -9.25
CA ASP A 828 53.94 26.89 -9.56
C ASP A 828 53.31 25.49 -9.45
N VAL A 829 52.41 25.41 -8.46
CA VAL A 829 51.34 24.42 -8.26
C VAL A 829 50.00 25.15 -8.42
N PRO A 830 49.09 24.64 -9.26
CA PRO A 830 47.66 24.64 -8.91
C PRO A 830 47.01 23.28 -9.23
N SER A 831 46.04 22.71 -8.49
CA SER A 831 45.21 23.13 -7.33
C SER A 831 44.32 24.37 -7.52
N TYR A 832 43.12 24.16 -8.08
CA TYR A 832 42.01 25.12 -8.12
C TYR A 832 40.68 24.38 -8.40
N LEU A 833 39.50 24.75 -7.86
CA LEU A 833 39.07 25.77 -6.88
C LEU A 833 38.27 25.04 -5.77
N SER A 834 38.34 25.42 -4.48
CA SER A 834 37.74 26.61 -3.82
C SER A 834 36.20 26.63 -3.87
N SER A 835 35.48 27.16 -2.87
CA SER A 835 35.87 27.81 -1.61
C SER A 835 34.66 27.93 -0.68
N GLN A 836 34.86 27.91 0.65
CA GLN A 836 33.89 28.49 1.59
C GLN A 836 34.45 29.77 2.21
N GLY A 837 33.88 30.91 1.79
CA GLY A 837 34.10 32.22 2.38
C GLY A 837 32.84 32.69 3.11
N THR A 838 32.78 32.40 4.40
CA THR A 838 32.05 33.16 5.46
C THR A 838 30.66 33.76 5.19
N LEU A 839 29.68 33.21 5.92
CA LEU A 839 28.65 33.92 6.71
C LEU A 839 27.46 34.66 6.04
N SER A 840 26.34 34.59 6.77
CA SER A 840 25.17 35.49 6.77
C SER A 840 24.06 35.31 5.71
N ASP A 841 22.96 34.70 6.19
CA ASP A 841 21.54 35.01 5.95
C ASP A 841 20.94 35.31 4.56
N ARG A 842 20.17 34.30 4.09
CA ARG A 842 18.71 34.31 3.81
C ARG A 842 18.09 35.05 2.61
N GLN A 843 17.25 34.24 1.93
CA GLN A 843 15.98 34.55 1.24
C GLN A 843 16.07 35.30 -0.11
N GLU A 844 15.84 34.62 -1.24
CA GLU A 844 14.54 34.44 -1.94
C GLU A 844 14.15 35.69 -2.79
N THR A 845 13.91 35.63 -4.10
CA THR A 845 13.07 34.66 -4.84
C THR A 845 13.30 34.67 -6.39
N VAL A 846 12.84 33.61 -7.07
CA VAL A 846 12.24 33.56 -8.44
C VAL A 846 13.07 33.87 -9.73
N ILE A 847 13.23 32.80 -10.54
CA ILE A 847 13.04 32.62 -12.02
C ILE A 847 13.32 33.78 -13.03
N ARG A 848 13.94 33.39 -14.17
CA ARG A 848 13.90 34.02 -15.53
C ARG A 848 12.60 34.81 -15.83
N THR A 849 12.61 35.89 -16.62
CA THR A 849 13.26 36.03 -17.96
C THR A 849 13.73 37.45 -18.32
N GLU A 850 14.83 37.50 -19.08
CA GLU A 850 15.14 38.41 -20.20
C GLU A 850 14.78 39.92 -20.15
N GLY A 851 15.81 40.76 -20.28
CA GLY A 851 15.72 41.99 -21.09
C GLY A 851 16.18 43.29 -20.43
N GLY A 852 17.21 43.93 -21.00
CA GLY A 852 17.50 45.36 -20.79
C GLY A 852 18.84 45.71 -20.16
N HIS A 853 19.69 46.35 -20.99
CA HIS A 853 20.65 47.45 -20.74
C HIS A 853 20.94 47.97 -19.31
N GLN A 854 22.13 48.54 -19.00
CA GLN A 854 23.50 48.55 -19.58
C GLN A 854 24.41 49.41 -18.66
N ALA A 855 25.75 49.32 -18.83
CA ALA A 855 26.79 50.19 -18.23
C ALA A 855 27.01 50.06 -16.69
N ASN A 856 28.22 50.18 -16.12
CA ASN A 856 29.63 50.20 -16.59
C ASN A 856 30.50 49.67 -15.39
N GLY A 857 31.70 49.09 -15.52
CA GLY A 857 32.56 48.70 -16.66
C GLY A 857 33.71 47.78 -16.16
N HIS A 858 34.42 47.04 -17.03
CA HIS A 858 35.81 47.34 -17.49
C HIS A 858 36.94 46.97 -16.48
N ILE A 859 38.03 46.24 -16.80
CA ILE A 859 38.71 45.87 -18.08
C ILE A 859 39.33 44.42 -18.06
N GLU A 860 39.31 43.74 -19.22
CA GLU A 860 40.18 42.70 -19.92
C GLU A 860 41.40 42.01 -19.21
N SER A 861 42.02 40.86 -19.62
CA SER A 861 41.81 39.67 -20.53
C SER A 861 43.04 38.69 -20.38
N ASN A 862 43.38 37.55 -21.07
CA ASN A 862 42.83 36.62 -22.11
C ASN A 862 43.68 35.28 -22.22
N GLU A 863 43.16 34.20 -22.87
CA GLU A 863 43.90 33.14 -23.67
C GLU A 863 44.94 32.16 -23.01
N HIS A 864 45.43 31.00 -23.56
CA HIS A 864 45.00 30.02 -24.62
C HIS A 864 45.63 28.57 -24.52
N SER A 865 44.83 27.51 -24.81
CA SER A 865 45.06 26.20 -25.53
C SER A 865 46.28 25.22 -25.40
N GLY A 866 45.98 23.92 -25.10
CA GLY A 866 46.50 22.66 -25.76
C GLY A 866 47.88 22.04 -25.36
N PRO A 867 48.33 20.83 -25.84
CA PRO A 867 47.64 19.70 -26.56
C PRO A 867 48.11 18.21 -26.21
N ALA A 868 47.47 17.17 -26.82
CA ALA A 868 47.99 15.81 -27.27
C ALA A 868 48.73 14.80 -26.32
N ALA A 869 49.01 13.50 -26.62
CA ALA A 869 48.34 12.38 -27.35
C ALA A 869 49.12 11.01 -27.23
N CYS A 870 48.49 9.84 -27.52
CA CYS A 870 49.05 8.45 -27.69
C CYS A 870 49.65 7.72 -26.44
N GLY A 871 49.79 6.37 -26.36
CA GLY A 871 49.30 5.23 -27.18
C GLY A 871 49.88 3.83 -26.81
N ASP A 872 49.07 2.77 -26.95
CA ASP A 872 49.34 1.30 -27.14
C ASP A 872 49.87 0.29 -26.04
N CYS A 873 49.25 -0.92 -26.11
CA CYS A 873 49.74 -2.30 -25.88
C CYS A 873 49.75 -3.05 -24.49
N ASN A 874 48.90 -4.10 -24.45
CA ASN A 874 49.11 -5.52 -24.02
C ASN A 874 48.71 -6.13 -22.64
N THR A 875 48.16 -7.37 -22.74
CA THR A 875 48.12 -8.55 -21.82
C THR A 875 47.35 -8.55 -20.47
N ASP A 876 46.23 -9.28 -20.46
CA ASP A 876 45.85 -10.47 -19.65
C ASP A 876 46.00 -10.55 -18.10
N SER A 877 44.86 -10.67 -17.39
CA SER A 877 44.53 -11.61 -16.27
C SER A 877 43.12 -11.28 -15.71
N ASP A 878 42.12 -12.16 -15.63
CA ASP A 878 41.87 -13.32 -14.73
C ASP A 878 41.74 -12.96 -13.22
N GLY A 879 40.67 -13.32 -12.47
CA GLY A 879 39.39 -13.99 -12.82
C GLY A 879 38.54 -14.42 -11.58
N TYR A 880 37.35 -15.04 -11.81
CA TYR A 880 36.47 -15.76 -10.83
C TYR A 880 35.69 -14.93 -9.75
N SER A 881 34.49 -15.28 -9.25
CA SER A 881 33.54 -16.44 -9.35
C SER A 881 32.06 -15.95 -9.43
N LYS A 882 31.13 -16.52 -10.22
CA LYS A 882 30.17 -17.65 -9.96
C LYS A 882 29.24 -17.48 -8.73
N GLU A 883 27.96 -17.88 -8.73
CA GLU A 883 27.34 -19.11 -9.30
C GLU A 883 26.11 -18.93 -10.24
N GLN A 884 25.51 -20.04 -10.71
CA GLN A 884 24.36 -20.14 -11.63
C GLN A 884 23.40 -21.29 -11.25
N ALA A 885 22.13 -21.20 -11.66
CA ALA A 885 21.13 -22.28 -11.55
C ALA A 885 21.13 -23.21 -12.78
N PHE A 886 20.67 -24.46 -12.64
CA PHE A 886 20.54 -25.44 -13.73
C PHE A 886 19.28 -26.32 -13.67
N TYR A 887 18.88 -26.85 -14.83
CA TYR A 887 17.72 -27.73 -15.06
C TYR A 887 18.01 -29.22 -14.71
N PRO A 888 16.97 -30.02 -14.37
CA PRO A 888 17.06 -31.49 -14.32
C PRO A 888 16.12 -32.23 -15.32
N GLN A 889 16.58 -33.37 -15.86
CA GLN A 889 15.84 -34.57 -16.39
C GLN A 889 16.83 -35.47 -17.17
N PRO A 890 16.63 -36.81 -17.29
CA PRO A 890 16.05 -37.80 -16.36
C PRO A 890 16.89 -39.12 -16.26
N VAL A 891 16.31 -40.21 -15.69
CA VAL A 891 16.83 -41.63 -15.69
C VAL A 891 17.96 -41.89 -14.65
N THR A 892 18.13 -43.00 -13.90
CA THR A 892 17.67 -44.42 -13.99
C THR A 892 17.12 -44.97 -12.63
N ARG A 893 17.27 -46.27 -12.31
CA ARG A 893 16.60 -47.07 -11.25
C ARG A 893 17.60 -47.89 -10.41
N ASP A 894 17.11 -48.51 -9.33
CA ASP A 894 17.73 -49.55 -8.46
C ASP A 894 18.89 -49.07 -7.52
N GLY A 895 19.13 -49.59 -6.30
CA GLY A 895 18.37 -50.54 -5.44
C GLY A 895 19.12 -50.93 -4.12
N ALA A 896 18.42 -51.56 -3.16
CA ALA A 896 18.91 -52.26 -1.94
C ALA A 896 19.28 -51.48 -0.63
N GLN A 897 19.65 -52.22 0.44
CA GLN A 897 19.59 -51.98 1.91
C GLN A 897 20.71 -52.81 2.64
N PRO A 898 20.84 -52.95 3.99
CA PRO A 898 20.61 -52.04 5.16
C PRO A 898 21.69 -52.12 6.31
N GLY A 899 21.49 -51.38 7.43
CA GLY A 899 21.89 -51.77 8.82
C GLY A 899 23.10 -51.07 9.48
N THR A 900 23.37 -51.13 10.82
CA THR A 900 22.54 -51.35 12.05
C THR A 900 23.38 -51.13 13.34
N LEU A 901 22.75 -50.91 14.52
CA LEU A 901 23.32 -50.94 15.92
C LEU A 901 24.34 -49.82 16.26
N SER A 902 24.68 -49.43 17.52
CA SER A 902 24.08 -49.45 18.89
C SER A 902 25.10 -48.73 19.83
N SER A 903 24.85 -48.15 21.02
CA SER A 903 23.71 -47.92 21.94
C SER A 903 23.97 -46.56 22.68
N GLN A 904 23.66 -46.16 23.93
CA GLN A 904 23.03 -46.76 25.14
C GLN A 904 22.44 -45.67 26.09
N GLU A 905 22.65 -45.78 27.41
CA GLU A 905 22.05 -45.06 28.55
C GLU A 905 23.09 -44.96 29.71
N PRO A 906 22.89 -44.24 30.84
CA PRO A 906 21.64 -43.64 31.39
C PRO A 906 21.75 -42.15 31.78
N SER A 907 20.75 -41.48 32.38
CA SER A 907 19.26 -41.48 32.27
C SER A 907 18.73 -40.33 33.17
N GLN A 908 17.39 -40.14 33.29
CA GLN A 908 16.70 -39.17 34.18
C GLN A 908 16.91 -37.67 33.84
N THR A 909 16.04 -36.71 34.22
CA THR A 909 14.67 -36.71 34.76
C THR A 909 14.01 -35.35 34.43
N ASP A 910 12.69 -35.19 34.27
CA ASP A 910 11.64 -36.13 33.85
C ASP A 910 10.37 -35.34 33.43
N ARG A 911 9.65 -35.84 32.42
CA ARG A 911 8.16 -35.81 32.24
C ARG A 911 7.42 -34.49 31.92
N GLU A 912 6.34 -34.49 31.12
CA GLU A 912 5.67 -35.44 30.18
C GLU A 912 4.71 -34.57 29.30
N HIS A 913 4.16 -34.91 28.12
CA HIS A 913 4.08 -36.12 27.26
C HIS A 913 4.09 -35.65 25.77
N SER A 914 4.47 -36.43 24.75
CA SER A 914 3.63 -37.33 23.90
C SER A 914 2.32 -36.72 23.34
N LEU A 915 1.92 -36.82 22.05
CA LEU A 915 2.07 -37.85 20.97
C LEU A 915 1.16 -39.09 21.18
N HIS A 916 0.65 -39.84 20.16
CA HIS A 916 0.87 -39.82 18.69
C HIS A 916 -0.35 -40.41 17.91
N HIS A 917 -0.18 -40.72 16.61
CA HIS A 917 -1.18 -41.34 15.71
C HIS A 917 -1.35 -42.87 15.89
N MET A 918 -2.47 -43.44 15.42
CA MET A 918 -2.61 -44.85 15.02
C MET A 918 -3.49 -45.05 13.77
N THR A 919 -3.56 -46.29 13.27
CA THR A 919 -3.93 -46.68 11.89
C THR A 919 -5.19 -47.56 11.78
N SER A 920 -5.51 -48.03 10.56
CA SER A 920 -6.80 -48.65 10.14
C SER A 920 -6.79 -50.18 10.05
N GLY A 921 -7.96 -50.85 10.19
CA GLY A 921 -8.14 -52.20 9.64
C GLY A 921 -9.49 -52.91 9.90
N THR A 922 -10.27 -53.14 8.83
CA THR A 922 -11.34 -54.17 8.69
C THR A 922 -12.60 -54.11 9.59
N ALA A 923 -13.72 -54.80 9.30
CA ALA A 923 -14.51 -54.95 8.04
C ALA A 923 -15.82 -55.74 8.32
N ASP A 924 -17.00 -55.27 7.90
CA ASP A 924 -18.10 -56.15 7.41
C ASP A 924 -19.18 -55.38 6.59
N ARG A 925 -20.30 -56.03 6.25
CA ARG A 925 -21.14 -55.79 5.06
C ARG A 925 -22.60 -55.38 5.30
N SER A 926 -23.22 -54.95 4.18
CA SER A 926 -24.65 -54.97 3.82
C SER A 926 -25.51 -53.74 4.17
N ARG A 927 -26.69 -53.51 3.55
CA ARG A 927 -27.19 -53.55 2.13
C ARG A 927 -28.66 -53.06 2.16
N ALA A 928 -29.21 -52.69 0.99
CA ALA A 928 -30.63 -52.33 0.72
C ALA A 928 -30.94 -50.83 1.01
N ASP A 929 -31.36 -50.01 0.04
CA ASP A 929 -32.69 -49.90 -0.62
C ASP A 929 -33.60 -48.85 0.11
N CYS A 930 -34.51 -48.09 -0.52
CA CYS A 930 -34.84 -47.87 -1.94
C CYS A 930 -35.65 -46.54 -2.07
N LYS A 931 -35.61 -45.88 -3.24
CA LYS A 931 -36.57 -44.82 -3.71
C LYS A 931 -36.60 -43.51 -2.86
N GLY A 932 -37.00 -42.34 -3.36
CA GLY A 932 -37.37 -41.94 -4.73
C GLY A 932 -38.81 -41.41 -4.85
N SER A 933 -39.03 -40.09 -4.69
CA SER A 933 -40.25 -39.34 -5.09
C SER A 933 -39.97 -37.82 -5.00
N LEU A 934 -39.84 -37.09 -6.12
CA LEU A 934 -40.86 -36.27 -6.82
C LEU A 934 -41.10 -34.83 -6.28
N TYR A 935 -40.54 -33.87 -7.01
CA TYR A 935 -41.15 -32.55 -7.31
C TYR A 935 -42.52 -32.77 -8.00
N PRO A 936 -43.54 -31.88 -7.86
CA PRO A 936 -43.59 -30.56 -8.56
C PRO A 936 -44.39 -29.46 -7.79
N SER A 937 -44.68 -28.23 -8.25
CA SER A 937 -44.05 -27.22 -9.14
C SER A 937 -44.95 -25.96 -9.19
N ASN A 938 -44.41 -24.76 -9.43
CA ASN A 938 -45.14 -23.52 -9.79
C ASN A 938 -46.06 -22.92 -8.68
N HIS A 939 -46.57 -21.69 -8.72
CA HIS A 939 -46.70 -20.68 -9.80
C HIS A 939 -46.42 -19.22 -9.30
N ASP A 940 -46.63 -18.25 -10.19
CA ASP A 940 -46.27 -16.83 -10.09
C ASP A 940 -47.26 -15.92 -9.31
N ARG A 941 -46.86 -14.64 -9.20
CA ARG A 941 -47.65 -13.37 -9.08
C ARG A 941 -47.85 -12.70 -7.70
N MET A 942 -47.09 -11.61 -7.55
CA MET A 942 -47.56 -10.21 -7.35
C MET A 942 -48.41 -9.78 -6.13
N LEU A 943 -47.84 -8.78 -5.44
CA LEU A 943 -48.45 -7.52 -4.98
C LEU A 943 -49.32 -7.45 -3.70
N THR A 944 -48.61 -7.26 -2.57
CA THR A 944 -48.94 -6.23 -1.54
C THR A 944 -50.18 -6.54 -0.63
N PRO A 945 -50.60 -5.68 0.34
CA PRO A 945 -50.43 -6.06 1.75
C PRO A 945 -51.68 -5.88 2.63
N LEU A 946 -51.65 -6.32 3.90
CA LEU A 946 -52.26 -5.57 5.03
C LEU A 946 -51.87 -6.08 6.43
N LYS A 947 -52.20 -5.27 7.44
CA LYS A 947 -51.61 -5.21 8.80
C LYS A 947 -52.38 -6.01 9.86
N LYS A 948 -51.66 -6.28 10.98
CA LYS A 948 -52.10 -6.42 12.41
C LYS A 948 -52.67 -7.76 12.96
N LYS A 949 -51.91 -8.28 13.95
CA LYS A 949 -52.28 -8.73 15.33
C LYS A 949 -53.71 -8.39 15.84
N PRO A 950 -54.18 -9.01 16.97
CA PRO A 950 -53.87 -10.35 17.54
C PRO A 950 -55.11 -11.07 18.16
N MET A 951 -54.96 -12.31 18.67
CA MET A 951 -55.53 -12.76 19.98
C MET A 951 -55.01 -14.17 20.36
N ALA A 952 -55.23 -14.59 21.62
CA ALA A 952 -54.60 -15.79 22.22
C ALA A 952 -55.61 -16.62 23.10
N PRO A 953 -55.20 -17.41 24.14
CA PRO A 953 -55.62 -18.81 24.33
C PRO A 953 -56.82 -18.98 25.30
N PRO A 954 -57.24 -20.23 25.60
CA PRO A 954 -56.73 -21.00 26.77
C PRO A 954 -56.39 -22.48 26.41
N ASP A 955 -55.88 -23.39 27.26
CA ASP A 955 -55.29 -23.34 28.63
C ASP A 955 -54.38 -24.59 28.84
N GLY A 956 -53.51 -24.66 29.88
CA GLY A 956 -52.61 -25.84 29.99
C GLY A 956 -51.75 -26.20 31.22
N LYS A 957 -51.61 -25.37 32.27
CA LYS A 957 -50.70 -25.58 33.47
C LYS A 957 -49.19 -25.47 33.15
N GLY A 958 -48.31 -24.98 34.03
CA GLY A 958 -48.45 -24.36 35.37
C GLY A 958 -47.15 -23.63 35.80
N ALA A 959 -47.20 -22.83 36.88
CA ALA A 959 -46.07 -22.01 37.40
C ALA A 959 -45.47 -22.63 38.71
N SER A 960 -44.46 -22.11 39.43
CA SER A 960 -43.73 -20.81 39.55
C SER A 960 -42.44 -21.07 40.39
N SER A 961 -41.38 -20.27 40.56
CA SER A 961 -40.77 -19.02 40.03
C SER A 961 -39.64 -18.61 41.04
N TRP A 962 -38.64 -17.82 40.62
CA TRP A 962 -37.64 -17.02 41.41
C TRP A 962 -36.19 -17.54 41.64
N THR A 963 -35.22 -16.75 41.12
CA THR A 963 -33.90 -16.22 41.65
C THR A 963 -33.16 -16.90 42.85
N LEU A 964 -31.82 -16.88 43.01
CA LEU A 964 -30.68 -16.17 42.36
C LEU A 964 -29.29 -16.78 42.80
N ALA A 965 -28.17 -16.17 42.35
CA ALA A 965 -26.84 -16.12 43.00
C ALA A 965 -25.74 -17.19 42.69
N ARG A 966 -24.58 -17.05 43.37
CA ARG A 966 -23.23 -17.58 43.03
C ARG A 966 -22.86 -18.88 43.74
N LEU A 967 -21.76 -19.53 43.30
CA LEU A 967 -21.14 -20.71 43.92
C LEU A 967 -19.94 -20.39 44.83
N CYS A 968 -20.00 -20.93 46.06
CA CYS A 968 -19.00 -21.37 47.05
C CYS A 968 -19.84 -22.12 48.12
N GLU A 969 -19.47 -23.19 48.82
CA GLU A 969 -18.32 -24.11 48.87
C GLU A 969 -18.83 -25.45 49.53
N PRO A 970 -18.02 -26.51 49.80
CA PRO A 970 -18.54 -27.88 50.00
C PRO A 970 -18.81 -28.35 51.45
N ASP A 971 -19.56 -29.45 51.57
CA ASP A 971 -19.85 -30.22 52.79
C ASP A 971 -18.66 -31.07 53.32
N SER A 972 -18.72 -31.46 54.62
CA SER A 972 -17.88 -32.52 55.22
C SER A 972 -18.60 -33.20 56.41
N ILE A 973 -18.13 -34.39 56.83
CA ILE A 973 -18.93 -35.38 57.61
C ILE A 973 -18.19 -35.93 58.86
N ASP A 974 -18.87 -35.80 60.01
CA ASP A 974 -18.87 -36.59 61.26
C ASP A 974 -17.70 -36.69 62.30
N LEU A 975 -18.14 -36.89 63.56
CA LEU A 975 -17.50 -37.52 64.74
C LEU A 975 -16.31 -36.87 65.51
N GLN A 976 -16.65 -35.91 66.40
CA GLN A 976 -16.37 -35.79 67.86
C GLN A 976 -15.27 -36.61 68.62
N PRO A 977 -14.88 -36.24 69.88
CA PRO A 977 -14.78 -34.93 70.59
C PRO A 977 -13.43 -34.85 71.41
N PRO A 978 -13.23 -34.02 72.49
CA PRO A 978 -13.92 -32.83 73.03
C PRO A 978 -13.05 -31.53 72.95
N SER A 979 -13.41 -30.30 73.35
CA SER A 979 -14.32 -29.71 74.38
C SER A 979 -14.58 -28.21 74.02
N THR A 980 -15.42 -27.32 74.60
CA THR A 980 -16.51 -27.31 75.63
C THR A 980 -17.21 -25.93 75.63
N LEU A 981 -18.45 -25.82 76.16
CA LEU A 981 -19.14 -24.63 76.78
C LEU A 981 -19.30 -23.32 75.92
N THR A 982 -20.46 -22.86 75.40
CA THR A 982 -21.82 -22.47 75.95
C THR A 982 -21.91 -21.09 76.63
N PRO A 983 -23.07 -20.38 76.70
CA PRO A 983 -24.29 -20.33 75.84
C PRO A 983 -24.89 -18.89 75.60
N GLY A 984 -26.04 -18.73 74.89
CA GLY A 984 -26.91 -17.51 74.95
C GLY A 984 -27.92 -17.27 73.79
N SER A 985 -29.10 -16.70 74.07
CA SER A 985 -30.26 -16.39 73.16
C SER A 985 -31.22 -15.36 73.82
N PRO A 986 -32.41 -14.91 73.29
CA PRO A 986 -33.06 -14.96 71.95
C PRO A 986 -33.73 -13.59 71.48
N GLU A 987 -34.68 -13.65 70.51
CA GLU A 987 -35.93 -12.83 70.35
C GLU A 987 -36.06 -11.52 69.49
N LEU A 988 -37.28 -10.95 69.49
CA LEU A 988 -38.04 -10.14 68.47
C LEU A 988 -38.27 -8.64 68.90
N PRO A 989 -39.20 -7.82 68.33
CA PRO A 989 -39.45 -7.34 66.95
C PRO A 989 -39.62 -5.76 66.85
N GLU A 990 -40.28 -5.23 65.80
CA GLU A 990 -41.02 -3.92 65.75
C GLU A 990 -40.19 -2.59 65.88
N ALA A 991 -40.71 -1.35 65.73
CA ALA A 991 -41.72 -0.78 64.80
C ALA A 991 -41.65 0.79 64.68
N SER A 992 -42.23 1.33 63.60
CA SER A 992 -43.02 2.59 63.48
C SER A 992 -42.50 4.02 63.84
N SER A 993 -42.71 4.94 62.87
CA SER A 993 -43.21 6.35 62.99
C SER A 993 -42.43 7.46 63.73
N GLY A 994 -42.40 8.68 63.13
CA GLY A 994 -42.04 9.94 63.84
C GLY A 994 -41.76 11.17 62.94
N PHE A 995 -42.68 12.15 62.97
CA PHE A 995 -42.53 13.58 62.56
C PHE A 995 -42.66 14.45 63.84
N PRO A 996 -42.39 15.78 63.91
CA PRO A 996 -41.79 16.75 62.95
C PRO A 996 -40.74 17.73 63.61
N ASP A 997 -40.44 18.86 62.93
CA ASP A 997 -40.00 20.22 63.40
C ASP A 997 -38.67 20.41 64.22
N VAL A 998 -37.59 21.07 63.71
CA VAL A 998 -37.35 22.52 63.42
C VAL A 998 -37.27 23.41 64.69
N PRO A 999 -36.25 24.31 64.91
CA PRO A 999 -34.91 24.48 64.29
C PRO A 999 -33.71 24.85 65.25
N SER A 1000 -32.56 25.17 64.66
CA SER A 1000 -31.50 26.15 65.08
C SER A 1000 -30.64 25.99 66.35
N GLU A 1001 -29.31 25.98 66.13
CA GLU A 1001 -28.18 26.61 66.88
C GLU A 1001 -28.03 26.41 68.42
N GLY A 1002 -26.83 26.22 68.98
CA GLY A 1002 -25.47 26.12 68.42
C GLY A 1002 -24.39 26.28 69.52
N GLN A 1003 -23.16 25.79 69.32
CA GLN A 1003 -22.05 25.95 70.30
C GLN A 1003 -20.66 26.02 69.65
N HIS A 1004 -19.84 26.97 70.14
CA HIS A 1004 -18.40 26.93 70.51
C HIS A 1004 -17.36 26.11 69.67
N LEU A 1005 -16.10 26.54 69.45
CA LEU A 1005 -15.24 27.55 70.10
C LEU A 1005 -14.40 28.39 69.10
N LEU A 1006 -14.06 29.62 69.54
CA LEU A 1006 -12.75 30.33 69.51
C LEU A 1006 -11.59 29.65 68.75
N LEU A 1007 -10.78 30.35 67.92
CA LEU A 1007 -10.18 31.71 68.01
C LEU A 1007 -9.97 32.32 66.58
N SER A 1008 -9.36 33.49 66.32
CA SER A 1008 -9.33 34.90 66.84
C SER A 1008 -8.08 35.58 66.22
N ASN A 1009 -7.93 36.89 65.94
CA ASN A 1009 -8.74 38.12 65.82
C ASN A 1009 -7.83 39.16 65.08
N GLY A 1010 -8.28 40.29 64.52
CA GLY A 1010 -9.63 40.86 64.35
C GLY A 1010 -9.56 42.34 63.89
N HIS A 1011 -10.69 43.06 63.99
CA HIS A 1011 -10.90 44.52 63.79
C HIS A 1011 -11.07 45.09 62.34
N LEU A 1012 -12.35 45.26 61.94
CA LEU A 1012 -13.09 46.54 61.75
C LEU A 1012 -12.51 47.67 60.83
N PRO A 1013 -13.36 48.56 60.25
CA PRO A 1013 -14.64 48.34 59.53
C PRO A 1013 -14.81 49.31 58.30
N GLN A 1014 -16.07 49.63 57.94
CA GLN A 1014 -16.54 50.75 57.09
C GLN A 1014 -16.52 50.61 55.55
N ALA A 1015 -17.25 51.51 54.90
CA ALA A 1015 -17.54 51.55 53.47
C ALA A 1015 -17.42 52.99 52.92
N CYS A 1016 -16.99 53.07 51.65
CA CYS A 1016 -17.23 54.11 50.62
C CYS A 1016 -17.06 53.36 49.28
N ASP A 1017 -17.74 53.64 48.17
CA ASP A 1017 -18.14 54.90 47.53
C ASP A 1017 -16.99 55.64 46.81
N SER A 1018 -17.34 56.36 45.74
CA SER A 1018 -16.50 57.16 44.82
C SER A 1018 -15.45 56.42 43.97
N SER A 1019 -15.80 56.20 42.70
CA SER A 1019 -14.85 56.37 41.57
C SER A 1019 -14.42 57.84 41.47
N PRO A 1020 -13.24 58.16 40.87
CA PRO A 1020 -13.31 58.73 39.51
C PRO A 1020 -12.08 58.46 38.61
N GLU A 1021 -12.22 58.83 37.32
CA GLU A 1021 -11.20 59.43 36.40
C GLU A 1021 -9.84 58.72 36.15
N SER A 1022 -9.20 58.81 34.97
CA SER A 1022 -9.56 59.32 33.62
C SER A 1022 -8.66 58.57 32.59
N LEU A 1023 -8.98 58.34 31.30
CA LEU A 1023 -9.29 59.27 30.20
C LEU A 1023 -8.18 60.32 29.96
N PRO A 1024 -7.92 60.81 28.72
CA PRO A 1024 -8.93 61.02 27.67
C PRO A 1024 -8.49 60.78 26.20
N LEU A 1025 -9.30 61.29 25.26
CA LEU A 1025 -8.98 61.63 23.85
C LEU A 1025 -8.73 60.44 22.87
N THR A 1026 -9.73 60.04 22.08
CA THR A 1026 -10.05 60.50 20.69
C THR A 1026 -9.05 60.06 19.60
N GLY A 1027 -9.48 59.60 18.42
CA GLY A 1027 -10.84 59.40 17.92
C GLY A 1027 -10.90 59.27 16.38
N GLN A 1028 -12.12 59.22 15.84
CA GLN A 1028 -12.50 59.42 14.43
C GLN A 1028 -11.92 58.48 13.32
N LEU A 1029 -12.88 57.77 12.70
CA LEU A 1029 -12.90 57.28 11.31
C LEU A 1029 -12.64 58.41 10.27
N PRO A 1030 -12.46 58.15 8.94
CA PRO A 1030 -12.46 56.86 8.21
C PRO A 1030 -11.23 56.65 7.26
N GLY A 1031 -11.07 55.46 6.66
CA GLY A 1031 -9.98 55.17 5.70
C GLY A 1031 -10.22 53.97 4.76
N GLN A 1032 -10.62 54.23 3.52
CA GLN A 1032 -11.11 53.30 2.49
C GLN A 1032 -10.26 52.05 2.13
N ARG A 1033 -10.98 50.95 1.82
CA ARG A 1033 -10.75 49.98 0.71
C ARG A 1033 -9.33 49.38 0.51
N GLY A 1034 -9.17 48.10 0.87
CA GLY A 1034 -8.16 47.19 0.31
C GLY A 1034 -8.81 45.93 -0.29
N VAL A 1035 -8.48 45.57 -1.54
CA VAL A 1035 -8.97 44.35 -2.21
C VAL A 1035 -7.92 43.24 -2.05
N PRO A 1036 -8.30 42.00 -1.64
CA PRO A 1036 -7.35 40.89 -1.54
C PRO A 1036 -7.20 40.15 -2.88
N LEU A 1037 -6.00 40.20 -3.47
CA LEU A 1037 -5.53 39.27 -4.50
C LEU A 1037 -4.10 38.85 -4.15
N LEU A 1038 -3.82 37.58 -3.82
CA LEU A 1038 -3.67 36.39 -4.68
C LEU A 1038 -2.23 36.18 -5.20
N PHE A 1039 -1.40 35.54 -4.37
CA PHE A 1039 -0.26 34.70 -4.79
C PHE A 1039 -0.37 33.38 -3.98
N ALA A 1040 -0.41 32.17 -4.55
CA ALA A 1040 0.37 31.51 -5.62
C ALA A 1040 1.65 30.85 -5.07
N PRO A 1041 1.75 29.50 -5.02
CA PRO A 1041 2.84 28.78 -4.36
C PRO A 1041 3.99 28.36 -5.29
N LYS A 1042 5.21 28.40 -4.74
CA LYS A 1042 6.45 27.68 -5.10
C LYS A 1042 7.52 28.09 -4.07
N SER A 1043 8.53 27.29 -3.76
CA SER A 1043 8.94 25.99 -4.35
C SER A 1043 9.00 24.88 -3.31
#